data_AF-A0A919FQ78-F1
#
_entry.id   AF-A0A919FQ78-F1
#
_cell.length_a   1.000
_cell.length_b   1.000
_cell.length_c   1.000
_cell.angle_alpha   90.00
_cell.angle_beta   90.00
_cell.angle_gamma   90.00
#
_symmetry.space_group_name_H-M   'P 1'
#
loop_
_entity.id
_entity.type
_entity.pdbx_description
1 polymer ?
#
loop_
_entity_poly.entity_id
_entity_poly.type
_entity_poly.pdbx_seq_one_letter_code
_entity_poly.pdbx_strand_id
1 'polypeptide(L)'
;MKSLDDPPTTSALALAAQQGDQAALDRLLRSCLPLVYHLAVRALAPDDADDVVQETMIRAVAGLPGLRKPDRFRSWLVSITIQETRRRGTRLSEQRRRFTELDPDRCAPAVAASEEQAVEGIHLSDERRRFVRAATWLDARDRELLDLWWLVQAGVLERAELAPALGVSAGHARVRMQRLRSRVDAARRIEEAIEAAGRDGGCPTLGGMVRSWDGGRSSVWRKRFTRHVDDCGQCRSHAAGLLPPERLLAALPLLVPPAHLTSGPGATAVAAAAHLPGPGLPHGGLRGLRHLLSVESGRSAALAAVAAVVAVGVVTVVLTHPSGHPRTTPSTVPRPVAPTTAPGVTSSPEPSASTVPPSPAAPSAPPSAPSPAGVGAGSGGPSWTSAQMPPTQGGRYLYVSATGDDRAAGTSRATAVRTLQQAAALTRPGDTVLVEGGRYSAPGKPNVLNIDTSGTPSHWITYAAYPGTRPVVLATGWQGIHVHASYVTVSGFTVRGNSPDLTPAQREEAEHGNTSDPAVNGNCIAVDEQKNADPPRRPHHVQVWGNTVTDCPLNGISAHLADYVTVSYNIVARNAWYSPYGGSGISLHGSWNSDGATGATKMVVEGNVVHDNKNTVPSAVSGFTKITDGHGIIVDSSENQAFRGAPLYQTAYTGRTLIGNNVSYGNGGAGVAVFDSGNVDIVNNTLYRNARSAELRYELALIQAHDITVVNTVAVPAPGEVAVHVPASAVRVRLTANLFCGPAESGGAGGGGAPDPRFVDPGGADFHLSPGSPAIDAGSAEAAPADDADRLPRDARPDLGAYEHR
;
A
#
# COMPACT_ATOMS: atom_id res chain seq x y z
N MET A 1 -0.16 8.02 -57.87
CA MET A 1 0.50 8.47 -56.63
C MET A 1 -0.46 8.20 -55.47
N LYS A 2 -0.24 7.11 -54.73
CA LYS A 2 -0.97 6.79 -53.49
C LYS A 2 -0.25 7.48 -52.32
N SER A 3 -1.02 8.16 -51.47
CA SER A 3 -0.57 8.88 -50.27
C SER A 3 0.23 7.95 -49.33
N LEU A 4 1.26 8.51 -48.68
CA LEU A 4 2.35 7.82 -47.98
C LEU A 4 2.21 7.87 -46.45
N ASP A 5 1.00 7.90 -45.90
CA ASP A 5 0.77 8.03 -44.45
C ASP A 5 -0.39 7.13 -43.95
N ASP A 6 -0.27 5.80 -44.09
CA ASP A 6 -1.04 4.85 -43.27
C ASP A 6 -0.13 4.29 -42.16
N PRO A 7 -0.59 4.19 -40.90
CA PRO A 7 0.23 3.63 -39.82
C PRO A 7 0.58 2.16 -40.12
N PRO A 8 1.83 1.73 -39.83
CA PRO A 8 2.28 0.39 -40.16
C PRO A 8 1.44 -0.67 -39.44
N THR A 9 0.96 -1.67 -40.19
CA THR A 9 0.19 -2.78 -39.63
C THR A 9 1.03 -3.61 -38.66
N THR A 10 0.38 -4.25 -37.70
CA THR A 10 1.06 -5.06 -36.66
C THR A 10 1.92 -6.19 -37.22
N SER A 11 1.54 -6.74 -38.38
CA SER A 11 2.36 -7.71 -39.11
C SER A 11 3.67 -7.10 -39.63
N ALA A 12 3.63 -5.87 -40.16
CA ALA A 12 4.81 -5.16 -40.63
C ALA A 12 5.76 -4.78 -39.48
N LEU A 13 5.20 -4.36 -38.33
CA LEU A 13 5.97 -4.09 -37.11
C LEU A 13 6.63 -5.36 -36.54
N ALA A 14 5.94 -6.50 -36.57
CA ALA A 14 6.49 -7.79 -36.14
C ALA A 14 7.63 -8.26 -37.06
N LEU A 15 7.50 -8.09 -38.37
CA LEU A 15 8.56 -8.41 -39.33
C LEU A 15 9.81 -7.53 -39.15
N ALA A 16 9.62 -6.22 -38.97
CA ALA A 16 10.72 -5.29 -38.74
C ALA A 16 11.43 -5.57 -37.40
N ALA A 17 10.66 -5.85 -36.35
CA ALA A 17 11.20 -6.24 -35.05
C ALA A 17 12.00 -7.55 -35.10
N GLN A 18 11.57 -8.54 -35.89
CA GLN A 18 12.34 -9.77 -36.13
C GLN A 18 13.68 -9.51 -36.85
N GLN A 19 13.76 -8.46 -37.67
CA GLN A 19 14.97 -8.06 -38.37
C GLN A 19 15.91 -7.19 -37.51
N GLY A 20 15.56 -6.97 -36.22
CA GLY A 20 16.39 -6.25 -35.26
C GLY A 20 16.01 -4.78 -35.07
N ASP A 21 14.92 -4.29 -35.66
CA ASP A 21 14.42 -2.93 -35.46
C ASP A 21 13.80 -2.79 -34.06
N GLN A 22 14.58 -2.20 -33.13
CA GLN A 22 14.17 -1.96 -31.75
C GLN A 22 13.00 -0.97 -31.63
N ALA A 23 12.89 0.00 -32.54
CA ALA A 23 11.78 0.96 -32.54
C ALA A 23 10.48 0.29 -33.02
N ALA A 24 10.57 -0.63 -33.98
CA ALA A 24 9.43 -1.44 -34.40
C ALA A 24 8.98 -2.40 -33.27
N LEU A 25 9.92 -2.99 -32.53
CA LEU A 25 9.64 -3.85 -31.38
C LEU A 25 8.91 -3.08 -30.27
N ASP A 26 9.42 -1.90 -29.91
CA ASP A 26 8.82 -1.04 -28.90
C ASP A 26 7.39 -0.61 -29.28
N ARG A 27 7.17 -0.16 -30.52
CA ARG A 27 5.83 0.20 -31.01
C ARG A 27 4.88 -1.00 -31.05
N LEU A 28 5.38 -2.17 -31.44
CA LEU A 28 4.60 -3.41 -31.46
C LEU A 28 4.11 -3.78 -30.05
N LEU A 29 5.02 -3.78 -29.06
CA LEU A 29 4.74 -4.16 -27.69
C LEU A 29 3.81 -3.15 -26.99
N ARG A 30 4.07 -1.84 -27.12
CA ARG A 30 3.18 -0.79 -26.59
C ARG A 30 1.76 -0.91 -27.14
N SER A 31 1.62 -1.23 -28.43
CA SER A 31 0.30 -1.39 -29.06
C SER A 31 -0.47 -2.64 -28.58
N CYS A 32 0.20 -3.59 -27.94
CA CYS A 32 -0.39 -4.84 -27.47
C CYS A 32 -0.52 -4.93 -25.95
N LEU A 33 0.19 -4.08 -25.21
CA LEU A 33 0.15 -4.02 -23.76
C LEU A 33 -1.26 -3.79 -23.17
N PRO A 34 -2.13 -2.92 -23.73
CA PRO A 34 -3.52 -2.79 -23.28
C PRO A 34 -4.29 -4.13 -23.34
N LEU A 35 -4.09 -4.90 -24.41
CA LEU A 35 -4.75 -6.18 -24.63
C LEU A 35 -4.30 -7.23 -23.61
N VAL A 36 -2.99 -7.33 -23.35
CA VAL A 36 -2.41 -8.27 -22.38
C VAL A 36 -2.88 -7.91 -20.97
N TYR A 37 -2.83 -6.63 -20.61
CA TYR A 37 -3.28 -6.13 -19.32
C TYR A 37 -4.77 -6.45 -19.07
N HIS A 38 -5.64 -6.18 -20.05
CA HIS A 38 -7.08 -6.48 -19.92
C HIS A 38 -7.36 -7.97 -19.75
N LEU A 39 -6.61 -8.84 -20.41
CA LEU A 39 -6.77 -10.29 -20.28
C LEU A 39 -6.31 -10.80 -18.90
N ALA A 40 -5.27 -10.21 -18.33
CA ALA A 40 -4.72 -10.61 -17.04
C ALA A 40 -5.61 -10.15 -15.86
N VAL A 41 -5.99 -8.87 -15.82
CA VAL A 41 -6.78 -8.28 -14.70
C VAL A 41 -8.21 -8.81 -14.63
N ARG A 42 -8.73 -9.37 -15.72
CA ARG A 42 -10.05 -10.03 -15.72
C ARG A 42 -10.02 -11.42 -15.11
N ALA A 43 -8.88 -12.08 -15.09
CA ALA A 43 -8.76 -13.47 -14.68
C ALA A 43 -8.06 -13.65 -13.33
N LEU A 44 -7.35 -12.64 -12.85
CA LEU A 44 -6.53 -12.65 -11.64
C LEU A 44 -6.71 -11.34 -10.86
N ALA A 45 -6.34 -11.33 -9.58
CA ALA A 45 -6.25 -10.09 -8.81
C ALA A 45 -5.25 -9.12 -9.47
N PRO A 46 -5.39 -7.79 -9.27
CA PRO A 46 -4.52 -6.80 -9.92
C PRO A 46 -3.02 -7.10 -9.78
N ASP A 47 -2.56 -7.49 -8.58
CA ASP A 47 -1.15 -7.82 -8.33
C ASP A 47 -0.68 -9.07 -9.10
N ASP A 48 -1.52 -10.09 -9.17
CA ASP A 48 -1.25 -11.32 -9.94
C ASP A 48 -1.34 -11.08 -11.46
N ALA A 49 -2.12 -10.09 -11.89
CA ALA A 49 -2.28 -9.71 -13.27
C ALA A 49 -1.06 -8.94 -13.78
N ASP A 50 -0.48 -8.07 -12.96
CA ASP A 50 0.77 -7.36 -13.27
C ASP A 50 1.93 -8.33 -13.48
N ASP A 51 2.05 -9.34 -12.61
CA ASP A 51 3.00 -10.45 -12.77
C ASP A 51 2.81 -11.18 -14.11
N VAL A 52 1.57 -11.48 -14.48
CA VAL A 52 1.25 -12.17 -15.75
C VAL A 52 1.53 -11.28 -16.95
N VAL A 53 1.27 -9.98 -16.87
CA VAL A 53 1.56 -9.01 -17.93
C VAL A 53 3.07 -8.94 -18.14
N GLN A 54 3.85 -8.78 -17.08
CA GLN A 54 5.30 -8.71 -17.15
C GLN A 54 5.88 -9.99 -17.76
N GLU A 55 5.51 -11.17 -17.25
CA GLU A 55 5.99 -12.46 -17.76
C GLU A 55 5.57 -12.69 -19.23
N THR A 56 4.36 -12.28 -19.60
CA THR A 56 3.87 -12.37 -20.98
C THR A 56 4.68 -11.48 -21.92
N MET A 57 4.98 -10.24 -21.52
CA MET A 57 5.76 -9.30 -22.33
C MET A 57 7.22 -9.77 -22.49
N ILE A 58 7.83 -10.33 -21.44
CA ILE A 58 9.17 -10.94 -21.50
C ILE A 58 9.18 -12.12 -22.48
N ARG A 59 8.17 -13.00 -22.42
CA ARG A 59 8.03 -14.14 -23.34
C ARG A 59 7.75 -13.70 -24.77
N ALA A 60 7.00 -12.61 -24.95
CA ALA A 60 6.74 -12.03 -26.26
C ALA A 60 8.04 -11.56 -26.92
N VAL A 61 8.89 -10.82 -26.19
CA VAL A 61 10.21 -10.37 -26.66
C VAL A 61 11.11 -11.56 -26.99
N ALA A 62 11.19 -12.54 -26.09
CA ALA A 62 12.06 -13.69 -26.27
C ALA A 62 11.60 -14.64 -27.40
N GLY A 63 10.30 -14.78 -27.61
CA GLY A 63 9.72 -15.69 -28.59
C GLY A 63 9.49 -15.09 -29.98
N LEU A 64 9.50 -13.77 -30.10
CA LEU A 64 9.24 -13.07 -31.37
C LEU A 64 10.20 -13.49 -32.50
N PRO A 65 11.53 -13.65 -32.30
CA PRO A 65 12.43 -14.11 -33.35
C PRO A 65 12.08 -15.49 -33.95
N GLY A 66 11.38 -16.34 -33.18
CA GLY A 66 10.96 -17.69 -33.59
C GLY A 66 9.56 -17.77 -34.22
N LEU A 67 8.83 -16.65 -34.31
CA LEU A 67 7.45 -16.63 -34.79
C LEU A 67 7.38 -16.77 -36.32
N ARG A 68 7.01 -17.96 -36.81
CA ARG A 68 6.97 -18.29 -38.25
C ARG A 68 5.95 -17.50 -39.07
N LYS A 69 4.90 -16.95 -38.43
CA LYS A 69 3.79 -16.22 -39.06
C LYS A 69 3.57 -14.90 -38.31
N PRO A 70 4.28 -13.82 -38.69
CA PRO A 70 4.21 -12.53 -38.01
C PRO A 70 2.83 -11.87 -38.07
N ASP A 71 2.01 -12.21 -39.07
CA ASP A 71 0.60 -11.85 -39.19
C ASP A 71 -0.26 -12.38 -38.03
N ARG A 72 0.23 -13.37 -37.28
CA ARG A 72 -0.45 -13.98 -36.15
C ARG A 72 0.06 -13.52 -34.78
N PHE A 73 0.92 -12.50 -34.74
CA PHE A 73 1.57 -12.04 -33.50
C PHE A 73 0.57 -11.76 -32.36
N ARG A 74 -0.55 -11.06 -32.63
CA ARG A 74 -1.59 -10.80 -31.63
C ARG A 74 -2.20 -12.08 -31.08
N SER A 75 -2.65 -12.97 -31.96
CA SER A 75 -3.23 -14.25 -31.54
C SER A 75 -2.26 -15.12 -30.74
N TRP A 76 -0.96 -15.10 -31.09
CA TRP A 76 0.10 -15.81 -30.37
C TRP A 76 0.34 -15.19 -28.98
N LEU A 77 0.36 -13.87 -28.87
CA LEU A 77 0.51 -13.14 -27.61
C LEU A 77 -0.67 -13.38 -26.65
N VAL A 78 -1.90 -13.41 -27.18
CA VAL A 78 -3.10 -13.77 -26.41
C VAL A 78 -3.00 -15.20 -25.89
N SER A 79 -2.51 -16.16 -26.70
CA SER A 79 -2.29 -17.53 -26.24
C SER A 79 -1.26 -17.61 -25.10
N ILE A 80 -0.18 -16.81 -25.15
CA ILE A 80 0.80 -16.72 -24.04
C ILE A 80 0.12 -16.17 -22.78
N THR A 81 -0.64 -15.07 -22.93
CA THR A 81 -1.34 -14.43 -21.81
C THR A 81 -2.29 -15.41 -21.11
N ILE A 82 -3.13 -16.11 -21.88
CA ILE A 82 -4.07 -17.11 -21.35
C ILE A 82 -3.31 -18.25 -20.64
N GLN A 83 -2.19 -18.70 -21.20
CA GLN A 83 -1.40 -19.78 -20.61
C GLN A 83 -0.75 -19.35 -19.28
N GLU A 84 -0.19 -18.15 -19.19
CA GLU A 84 0.38 -17.62 -17.95
C GLU A 84 -0.70 -17.35 -16.90
N THR A 85 -1.84 -16.78 -17.29
CA THR A 85 -3.01 -16.62 -16.43
C THR A 85 -3.45 -17.96 -15.84
N ARG A 86 -3.57 -19.01 -16.66
CA ARG A 86 -3.94 -20.36 -16.19
C ARG A 86 -2.89 -20.95 -15.27
N ARG A 87 -1.61 -20.77 -15.58
CA ARG A 87 -0.50 -21.28 -14.78
C ARG A 87 -0.47 -20.61 -13.40
N ARG A 88 -0.65 -19.29 -13.35
CA ARG A 88 -0.74 -18.50 -12.12
C ARG A 88 -1.98 -18.90 -11.31
N GLY A 89 -3.15 -18.96 -11.95
CA GLY A 89 -4.38 -19.40 -11.29
C GLY A 89 -4.33 -20.83 -10.73
N THR A 90 -3.66 -21.76 -11.43
CA THR A 90 -3.46 -23.14 -10.93
C THR A 90 -2.57 -23.15 -9.69
N ARG A 91 -1.45 -22.41 -9.71
CA ARG A 91 -0.53 -22.30 -8.57
C ARG A 91 -1.21 -21.69 -7.34
N LEU A 92 -2.02 -20.64 -7.54
CA LEU A 92 -2.80 -20.01 -6.47
C LEU A 92 -3.87 -20.96 -5.90
N SER A 93 -4.50 -21.78 -6.76
CA SER A 93 -5.48 -22.78 -6.34
C SER A 93 -4.84 -23.92 -5.55
N GLU A 94 -3.65 -24.37 -5.93
CA GLU A 94 -2.87 -25.37 -5.18
C GLU A 94 -2.38 -24.83 -3.83
N GLN A 95 -1.94 -23.57 -3.78
CA GLN A 95 -1.63 -22.88 -2.53
C GLN A 95 -2.86 -22.80 -1.63
N ARG A 96 -4.00 -22.33 -2.15
CA ARG A 96 -5.28 -22.29 -1.42
C ARG A 96 -5.70 -23.66 -0.90
N ARG A 97 -5.56 -24.73 -1.71
CA ARG A 97 -5.90 -26.10 -1.29
C ARG A 97 -4.99 -26.61 -0.16
N ARG A 98 -3.69 -26.29 -0.20
CA ARG A 98 -2.76 -26.58 0.91
C ARG A 98 -3.11 -25.82 2.18
N PHE A 99 -3.63 -24.59 2.05
CA PHE A 99 -4.15 -23.82 3.18
C PHE A 99 -5.47 -24.42 3.73
N THR A 100 -6.39 -24.88 2.87
CA THR A 100 -7.67 -25.50 3.29
C THR A 100 -7.49 -26.87 3.97
N GLU A 101 -6.45 -27.64 3.62
CA GLU A 101 -6.14 -28.93 4.28
C GLU A 101 -5.55 -28.76 5.70
N LEU A 102 -5.08 -27.56 6.07
CA LEU A 102 -4.49 -27.26 7.39
C LEU A 102 -5.46 -26.60 8.38
N ASP A 103 -6.58 -26.03 7.91
CA ASP A 103 -7.61 -25.42 8.75
C ASP A 103 -8.95 -25.33 7.96
N PRO A 104 -9.88 -26.30 8.12
CA PRO A 104 -11.14 -26.36 7.36
C PRO A 104 -12.12 -25.22 7.69
N ASP A 105 -12.02 -24.63 8.88
CA ASP A 105 -13.01 -23.67 9.39
C ASP A 105 -12.69 -22.22 8.97
N ARG A 106 -11.51 -21.96 8.39
CA ARG A 106 -11.09 -20.63 7.90
C ARG A 106 -11.40 -20.34 6.42
N CYS A 107 -11.97 -21.29 5.67
CA CYS A 107 -12.21 -21.11 4.23
C CYS A 107 -13.69 -21.17 3.86
N ALA A 108 -14.40 -20.03 3.94
CA ALA A 108 -15.55 -19.81 3.07
C ALA A 108 -15.04 -19.39 1.66
N PRO A 109 -15.64 -19.85 0.55
CA PRO A 109 -15.13 -19.59 -0.78
C PRO A 109 -15.30 -18.11 -1.16
N ALA A 110 -14.21 -17.35 -1.08
CA ALA A 110 -14.06 -16.05 -1.73
C ALA A 110 -13.90 -16.23 -3.25
N VAL A 111 -15.02 -16.47 -3.93
CA VAL A 111 -15.15 -16.35 -5.39
C VAL A 111 -16.56 -15.88 -5.73
N ALA A 112 -16.77 -14.57 -5.62
CA ALA A 112 -17.66 -13.75 -6.46
C ALA A 112 -17.79 -12.33 -5.87
N ALA A 113 -16.75 -11.52 -5.93
CA ALA A 113 -16.87 -10.07 -5.67
C ALA A 113 -15.68 -9.35 -6.28
N SER A 114 -15.67 -9.18 -7.59
CA SER A 114 -14.76 -8.23 -8.24
C SER A 114 -15.36 -7.81 -9.58
N GLU A 115 -16.53 -7.16 -9.55
CA GLU A 115 -17.08 -6.42 -10.68
C GLU A 115 -17.96 -5.26 -10.17
N GLU A 116 -17.38 -4.25 -9.54
CA GLU A 116 -17.98 -2.90 -9.56
C GLU A 116 -16.99 -1.81 -9.14
N GLN A 117 -16.37 -1.10 -10.10
CA GLN A 117 -16.03 0.33 -9.99
C GLN A 117 -15.37 0.85 -11.28
N ALA A 118 -16.12 1.67 -12.04
CA ALA A 118 -15.66 2.75 -12.92
C ALA A 118 -16.89 3.58 -13.35
N VAL A 119 -16.70 4.91 -13.37
CA VAL A 119 -17.62 6.05 -13.19
C VAL A 119 -18.64 6.36 -14.32
N GLU A 120 -19.72 7.04 -13.94
CA GLU A 120 -20.73 7.86 -14.68
C GLU A 120 -21.89 7.22 -15.51
N GLY A 121 -23.12 7.67 -15.22
CA GLY A 121 -24.32 7.54 -16.05
C GLY A 121 -25.45 6.68 -15.46
N ILE A 122 -26.32 7.27 -14.63
CA ILE A 122 -27.34 6.64 -13.75
C ILE A 122 -28.37 5.70 -14.45
N HIS A 123 -28.39 5.57 -15.78
CA HIS A 123 -29.25 4.60 -16.49
C HIS A 123 -28.51 3.34 -17.03
N LEU A 124 -27.17 3.37 -17.13
CA LEU A 124 -26.35 2.24 -17.61
C LEU A 124 -25.89 1.31 -16.47
N SER A 125 -26.01 1.74 -15.21
CA SER A 125 -25.60 0.98 -14.02
C SER A 125 -26.45 -0.26 -13.78
N ASP A 126 -27.77 -0.18 -13.97
CA ASP A 126 -28.68 -1.28 -13.61
C ASP A 126 -28.60 -2.44 -14.59
N GLU A 127 -28.48 -2.16 -15.89
CA GLU A 127 -28.30 -3.20 -16.91
C GLU A 127 -26.93 -3.89 -16.74
N ARG A 128 -25.88 -3.14 -16.39
CA ARG A 128 -24.56 -3.68 -16.10
C ARG A 128 -24.56 -4.55 -14.85
N ARG A 129 -25.15 -4.08 -13.74
CA ARG A 129 -25.33 -4.86 -12.50
C ARG A 129 -26.09 -6.15 -12.77
N ARG A 130 -27.17 -6.11 -13.57
CA ARG A 130 -27.93 -7.31 -13.96
C ARG A 130 -27.10 -8.28 -14.79
N PHE A 131 -26.27 -7.78 -15.70
CA PHE A 131 -25.38 -8.61 -16.51
C PHE A 131 -24.28 -9.28 -15.69
N VAL A 132 -23.64 -8.55 -14.77
CA VAL A 132 -22.66 -9.05 -13.80
C VAL A 132 -23.26 -10.16 -12.94
N ARG A 133 -24.46 -9.95 -12.39
CA ARG A 133 -25.19 -10.99 -11.64
C ARG A 133 -25.47 -12.22 -12.51
N ALA A 134 -25.89 -12.04 -13.75
CA ALA A 134 -26.11 -13.16 -14.67
C ALA A 134 -24.81 -13.92 -14.99
N ALA A 135 -23.67 -13.24 -15.14
CA ALA A 135 -22.38 -13.86 -15.42
C ALA A 135 -21.92 -14.82 -14.31
N THR A 136 -22.35 -14.60 -13.06
CA THR A 136 -22.07 -15.51 -11.93
C THR A 136 -22.73 -16.89 -12.07
N TRP A 137 -23.71 -17.05 -12.96
CA TRP A 137 -24.25 -18.37 -13.30
C TRP A 137 -23.33 -19.16 -14.20
N LEU A 138 -22.32 -18.57 -14.84
CA LEU A 138 -21.46 -19.25 -15.80
C LEU A 138 -20.31 -20.00 -15.11
N ASP A 139 -19.94 -21.16 -15.68
CA ASP A 139 -18.75 -21.87 -15.20
C ASP A 139 -17.46 -21.12 -15.60
N ALA A 140 -16.34 -21.46 -14.98
CA ALA A 140 -15.08 -20.75 -15.21
C ALA A 140 -14.64 -20.75 -16.69
N ARG A 141 -14.95 -21.81 -17.45
CA ARG A 141 -14.62 -21.93 -18.87
C ARG A 141 -15.53 -21.10 -19.77
N ASP A 142 -16.78 -20.90 -19.35
CA ASP A 142 -17.74 -20.03 -20.01
C ASP A 142 -17.47 -18.54 -19.72
N ARG A 143 -17.01 -18.21 -18.50
CA ARG A 143 -16.57 -16.84 -18.14
C ARG A 143 -15.35 -16.42 -18.96
N GLU A 144 -14.35 -17.29 -19.08
CA GLU A 144 -13.18 -17.06 -19.94
C GLU A 144 -13.59 -16.84 -21.42
N LEU A 145 -14.57 -17.60 -21.90
CA LEU A 145 -15.07 -17.44 -23.27
C LEU A 145 -15.95 -16.19 -23.44
N LEU A 146 -16.62 -15.73 -22.38
CA LEU A 146 -17.37 -14.48 -22.35
C LEU A 146 -16.43 -13.28 -22.45
N ASP A 147 -15.28 -13.33 -21.79
CA ASP A 147 -14.23 -12.30 -21.88
C ASP A 147 -13.69 -12.17 -23.30
N LEU A 148 -13.35 -13.30 -23.93
CA LEU A 148 -12.90 -13.31 -25.31
C LEU A 148 -13.99 -12.85 -26.28
N TRP A 149 -15.25 -13.20 -26.02
CA TRP A 149 -16.36 -12.72 -26.83
C TRP A 149 -16.55 -11.20 -26.71
N TRP A 150 -16.41 -10.64 -25.52
CA TRP A 150 -16.48 -9.20 -25.32
C TRP A 150 -15.36 -8.47 -26.09
N LEU A 151 -14.12 -8.98 -26.06
CA LEU A 151 -13.02 -8.42 -26.86
C LEU A 151 -13.29 -8.48 -28.37
N VAL A 152 -13.99 -9.52 -28.83
CA VAL A 152 -14.44 -9.60 -30.22
C VAL A 152 -15.51 -8.54 -30.55
N GLN A 153 -16.46 -8.30 -29.65
CA GLN A 153 -17.50 -7.30 -29.87
C GLN A 153 -16.96 -5.87 -29.78
N ALA A 154 -15.95 -5.65 -28.94
CA ALA A 154 -15.26 -4.38 -28.81
C ALA A 154 -14.27 -4.11 -29.97
N GLY A 155 -14.14 -5.03 -30.93
CA GLY A 155 -13.25 -4.90 -32.09
C GLY A 155 -11.76 -5.03 -31.76
N VAL A 156 -11.43 -5.45 -30.53
CA VAL A 156 -10.05 -5.63 -30.05
C VAL A 156 -9.46 -6.97 -30.52
N LEU A 157 -10.32 -7.98 -30.71
CA LEU A 157 -9.96 -9.30 -31.23
C LEU A 157 -10.78 -9.62 -32.49
N GLU A 158 -10.15 -10.08 -33.56
CA GLU A 158 -10.91 -10.50 -34.73
C GLU A 158 -11.56 -11.88 -34.50
N ARG A 159 -12.70 -12.13 -35.16
CA ARG A 159 -13.41 -13.42 -35.07
C ARG A 159 -12.54 -14.60 -35.52
N ALA A 160 -11.61 -14.36 -36.45
CA ALA A 160 -10.68 -15.36 -36.94
C ALA A 160 -9.61 -15.73 -35.90
N GLU A 161 -9.34 -14.85 -34.93
CA GLU A 161 -8.31 -15.01 -33.90
C GLU A 161 -8.82 -15.75 -32.64
N LEU A 162 -10.14 -15.89 -32.48
CA LEU A 162 -10.77 -16.57 -31.35
C LEU A 162 -10.38 -18.05 -31.24
N ALA A 163 -10.33 -18.77 -32.37
CA ALA A 163 -10.02 -20.20 -32.37
C ALA A 163 -8.55 -20.50 -32.02
N PRO A 164 -7.56 -19.79 -32.60
CA PRO A 164 -6.17 -19.84 -32.14
C PRO A 164 -5.98 -19.49 -30.66
N ALA A 165 -6.64 -18.42 -30.17
CA ALA A 165 -6.55 -18.01 -28.76
C ALA A 165 -7.02 -19.11 -27.80
N LEU A 166 -8.08 -19.84 -28.17
CA LEU A 166 -8.62 -20.96 -27.40
C LEU A 166 -7.84 -22.28 -27.60
N GLY A 167 -6.91 -22.35 -28.56
CA GLY A 167 -6.20 -23.57 -28.92
C GLY A 167 -7.09 -24.66 -29.53
N VAL A 168 -8.18 -24.29 -30.22
CA VAL A 168 -9.15 -25.24 -30.82
C VAL A 168 -9.41 -24.95 -32.30
N SER A 169 -10.09 -25.88 -32.99
CA SER A 169 -10.50 -25.66 -34.38
C SER A 169 -11.58 -24.58 -34.50
N ALA A 170 -11.66 -23.90 -35.65
CA ALA A 170 -12.65 -22.86 -35.91
C ALA A 170 -14.11 -23.35 -35.74
N GLY A 171 -14.39 -24.60 -36.18
CA GLY A 171 -15.68 -25.24 -35.97
C GLY A 171 -16.02 -25.45 -34.49
N HIS A 172 -15.03 -25.88 -33.68
CA HIS A 172 -15.22 -26.06 -32.24
C HIS A 172 -15.41 -24.71 -31.51
N ALA A 173 -14.64 -23.69 -31.86
CA ALA A 173 -14.81 -22.33 -31.31
C ALA A 173 -16.22 -21.78 -31.60
N ARG A 174 -16.73 -21.97 -32.84
CA ARG A 174 -18.09 -21.55 -33.22
C ARG A 174 -19.16 -22.21 -32.35
N VAL A 175 -19.06 -23.52 -32.13
CA VAL A 175 -20.02 -24.27 -31.29
C VAL A 175 -19.94 -23.84 -29.83
N ARG A 176 -18.75 -23.60 -29.29
CA ARG A 176 -18.57 -23.10 -27.91
C ARG A 176 -19.17 -21.71 -27.75
N MET A 177 -18.94 -20.81 -28.70
CA MET A 177 -19.52 -19.46 -28.71
C MET A 177 -21.05 -19.50 -28.76
N GLN A 178 -21.63 -20.35 -29.62
CA GLN A 178 -23.08 -20.53 -29.69
C GLN A 178 -23.65 -21.01 -28.35
N ARG A 179 -23.02 -22.01 -27.72
CA ARG A 179 -23.45 -22.53 -26.42
C ARG A 179 -23.33 -21.50 -25.31
N LEU A 180 -22.28 -20.69 -25.31
CA LEU A 180 -22.10 -19.61 -24.35
C LEU A 180 -23.23 -18.58 -24.45
N ARG A 181 -23.58 -18.13 -25.67
CA ARG A 181 -24.68 -17.16 -25.86
C ARG A 181 -25.98 -17.66 -25.25
N SER A 182 -26.35 -18.91 -25.55
CA SER A 182 -27.55 -19.53 -24.96
C SER A 182 -27.49 -19.61 -23.44
N ARG A 183 -26.30 -19.78 -22.84
CA ARG A 183 -26.13 -19.83 -21.37
C ARG A 183 -26.19 -18.45 -20.73
N VAL A 184 -25.62 -17.43 -21.36
CA VAL A 184 -25.71 -16.03 -20.93
C VAL A 184 -27.18 -15.57 -20.96
N ASP A 185 -27.90 -15.89 -22.04
CA ASP A 185 -29.32 -15.57 -22.14
C ASP A 185 -30.13 -16.26 -21.04
N ALA A 186 -29.92 -17.57 -20.85
CA ALA A 186 -30.60 -18.32 -19.80
C ALA A 186 -30.32 -17.73 -18.40
N ALA A 187 -29.07 -17.38 -18.11
CA ALA A 187 -28.69 -16.78 -16.83
C ALA A 187 -29.36 -15.42 -16.58
N ARG A 188 -29.46 -14.58 -17.61
CA ARG A 188 -30.13 -13.28 -17.50
C ARG A 188 -31.64 -13.41 -17.27
N ARG A 189 -32.28 -14.37 -17.95
CA ARG A 189 -33.71 -14.67 -17.70
C ARG A 189 -33.95 -15.20 -16.29
N ILE A 190 -33.02 -15.97 -15.74
CA ILE A 190 -33.10 -16.47 -14.36
C ILE A 190 -33.04 -15.32 -13.35
N GLU A 191 -32.04 -14.44 -13.48
CA GLU A 191 -31.90 -13.29 -12.56
C GLU A 191 -33.14 -12.37 -12.57
N GLU A 192 -33.66 -12.05 -13.76
CA GLU A 192 -34.88 -11.23 -13.88
C GLU A 192 -36.09 -11.91 -13.24
N ALA A 193 -36.23 -13.23 -13.43
CA ALA A 193 -37.34 -13.99 -12.84
C ALA A 193 -37.22 -14.11 -11.32
N ILE A 194 -36.00 -14.27 -10.77
CA ILE A 194 -35.75 -14.31 -9.33
C ILE A 194 -36.05 -12.94 -8.70
N GLU A 195 -35.60 -11.85 -9.32
CA GLU A 195 -35.89 -10.48 -8.87
C GLU A 195 -37.41 -10.20 -8.88
N ALA A 196 -38.12 -10.64 -9.93
CA ALA A 196 -39.57 -10.53 -10.00
C ALA A 196 -40.31 -11.40 -8.97
N ALA A 197 -39.78 -12.57 -8.60
CA ALA A 197 -40.37 -13.45 -7.60
C ALA A 197 -40.33 -12.86 -6.17
N GLY A 198 -39.46 -11.87 -5.92
CA GLY A 198 -39.38 -11.15 -4.65
C GLY A 198 -40.34 -9.96 -4.51
N ARG A 199 -41.11 -9.63 -5.55
CA ARG A 199 -42.08 -8.51 -5.58
C ARG A 199 -43.53 -9.00 -5.45
N ASP A 200 -44.44 -8.12 -5.06
CA ASP A 200 -45.88 -8.39 -5.05
C ASP A 200 -46.36 -8.79 -6.46
N GLY A 201 -46.95 -9.97 -6.59
CA GLY A 201 -47.33 -10.55 -7.89
C GLY A 201 -46.24 -11.38 -8.58
N GLY A 202 -45.19 -11.79 -7.86
CA GLY A 202 -44.17 -12.74 -8.34
C GLY A 202 -44.69 -14.18 -8.50
N CYS A 203 -43.92 -15.03 -9.20
CA CYS A 203 -44.29 -16.43 -9.40
C CYS A 203 -44.12 -17.25 -8.11
N PRO A 204 -45.20 -17.82 -7.53
CA PRO A 204 -45.12 -18.51 -6.23
C PRO A 204 -44.29 -19.80 -6.30
N THR A 205 -44.34 -20.51 -7.43
CA THR A 205 -43.53 -21.71 -7.67
C THR A 205 -42.05 -21.37 -7.73
N LEU A 206 -41.67 -20.30 -8.44
CA LEU A 206 -40.30 -19.82 -8.46
C LEU A 206 -39.84 -19.34 -7.08
N GLY A 207 -40.69 -18.61 -6.35
CA GLY A 207 -40.42 -18.22 -4.96
C GLY A 207 -40.16 -19.42 -4.04
N GLY A 208 -40.88 -20.53 -4.24
CA GLY A 208 -40.61 -21.80 -3.55
C GLY A 208 -39.27 -22.43 -3.93
N MET A 209 -38.89 -22.35 -5.21
CA MET A 209 -37.58 -22.81 -5.69
C MET A 209 -36.44 -21.97 -5.12
N VAL A 210 -36.61 -20.65 -5.02
CA VAL A 210 -35.63 -19.73 -4.41
C VAL A 210 -35.46 -20.01 -2.92
N ARG A 211 -36.55 -20.29 -2.18
CA ARG A 211 -36.47 -20.66 -0.75
C ARG A 211 -35.75 -21.99 -0.49
N SER A 212 -35.77 -22.91 -1.45
CA SER A 212 -35.08 -24.20 -1.38
C SER A 212 -33.70 -24.20 -2.04
N TRP A 213 -33.27 -23.04 -2.54
CA TRP A 213 -31.97 -22.86 -3.17
C TRP A 213 -30.92 -22.57 -2.11
N ASP A 214 -29.82 -23.32 -2.17
CA ASP A 214 -28.64 -23.20 -1.30
C ASP A 214 -27.79 -21.94 -1.56
N GLY A 215 -28.24 -21.03 -2.43
CA GLY A 215 -27.48 -19.87 -2.90
C GLY A 215 -26.37 -20.21 -3.91
N GLY A 216 -26.12 -21.49 -4.19
CA GLY A 216 -25.08 -21.96 -5.11
C GLY A 216 -25.54 -21.88 -6.57
N ARG A 217 -24.87 -21.08 -7.41
CA ARG A 217 -25.18 -20.92 -8.85
C ARG A 217 -24.62 -22.05 -9.73
N SER A 218 -24.87 -23.30 -9.32
CA SER A 218 -24.38 -24.49 -10.01
C SER A 218 -25.05 -24.72 -11.37
N SER A 219 -24.42 -25.51 -12.25
CA SER A 219 -25.03 -25.88 -13.54
C SER A 219 -26.34 -26.67 -13.38
N VAL A 220 -26.53 -27.36 -12.25
CA VAL A 220 -27.75 -28.08 -11.89
C VAL A 220 -28.87 -27.10 -11.56
N TRP A 221 -28.59 -26.12 -10.69
CA TRP A 221 -29.57 -25.09 -10.36
C TRP A 221 -29.92 -24.21 -11.56
N ARG A 222 -28.93 -23.85 -12.38
CA ARG A 222 -29.16 -23.13 -13.64
C ARG A 222 -30.17 -23.87 -14.51
N LYS A 223 -29.97 -25.17 -14.77
CA LYS A 223 -30.90 -25.98 -15.57
C LYS A 223 -32.30 -26.06 -14.94
N ARG A 224 -32.40 -26.18 -13.61
CA ARG A 224 -33.67 -26.23 -12.88
C ARG A 224 -34.45 -24.91 -13.03
N PHE A 225 -33.79 -23.78 -12.79
CA PHE A 225 -34.40 -22.46 -12.95
C PHE A 225 -34.74 -22.17 -14.41
N THR A 226 -33.84 -22.47 -15.36
CA THR A 226 -34.11 -22.29 -16.79
C THR A 226 -35.35 -23.07 -17.24
N ARG A 227 -35.50 -24.33 -16.82
CA ARG A 227 -36.70 -25.13 -17.14
C ARG A 227 -37.98 -24.44 -16.65
N HIS A 228 -37.98 -24.00 -15.39
CA HIS A 228 -39.15 -23.33 -14.84
C HIS A 228 -39.45 -21.99 -15.55
N VAL A 229 -38.42 -21.15 -15.75
CA VAL A 229 -38.56 -19.85 -16.43
C VAL A 229 -39.05 -20.02 -17.86
N ASP A 230 -38.60 -21.08 -18.55
CA ASP A 230 -38.99 -21.39 -19.92
C ASP A 230 -40.35 -22.09 -20.03
N ASP A 231 -40.93 -22.64 -18.96
CA ASP A 231 -42.23 -23.33 -18.97
C ASP A 231 -43.35 -22.50 -18.31
N CYS A 232 -43.01 -21.57 -17.42
CA CYS A 232 -43.96 -20.71 -16.71
C CYS A 232 -44.30 -19.45 -17.52
N GLY A 233 -45.58 -19.26 -17.85
CA GLY A 233 -46.06 -18.07 -18.59
C GLY A 233 -45.75 -16.74 -17.89
N GLN A 234 -45.78 -16.70 -16.56
CA GLN A 234 -45.48 -15.53 -15.74
C GLN A 234 -43.98 -15.23 -15.68
N CYS A 235 -43.14 -16.24 -15.49
CA CYS A 235 -41.68 -16.02 -15.52
C CYS A 235 -41.19 -15.63 -16.92
N ARG A 236 -41.80 -16.19 -17.97
CA ARG A 236 -41.48 -15.85 -19.35
C ARG A 236 -41.83 -14.41 -19.68
N SER A 237 -42.95 -13.88 -19.16
CA SER A 237 -43.36 -12.49 -19.40
C SER A 237 -42.44 -11.50 -18.70
N HIS A 238 -41.95 -11.79 -17.48
CA HIS A 238 -40.93 -10.98 -16.82
C HIS A 238 -39.61 -10.94 -17.62
N ALA A 239 -39.24 -12.02 -18.29
CA ALA A 239 -38.04 -12.11 -19.12
C ALA A 239 -38.20 -11.53 -20.55
N ALA A 240 -39.41 -11.11 -20.97
CA ALA A 240 -39.73 -10.76 -22.35
C ALA A 240 -39.19 -9.39 -22.81
N GLY A 241 -38.58 -8.59 -21.92
CA GLY A 241 -38.03 -7.26 -22.22
C GLY A 241 -36.51 -7.18 -22.31
N LEU A 242 -35.78 -8.28 -22.19
CA LEU A 242 -34.32 -8.27 -22.15
C LEU A 242 -33.71 -8.02 -23.53
N LEU A 243 -32.83 -7.02 -23.64
CA LEU A 243 -32.03 -6.77 -24.84
C LEU A 243 -31.12 -7.96 -25.17
N PRO A 244 -30.82 -8.24 -26.46
CA PRO A 244 -29.83 -9.25 -26.84
C PRO A 244 -28.46 -8.97 -26.18
N PRO A 245 -27.76 -10.00 -25.68
CA PRO A 245 -26.51 -9.85 -24.94
C PRO A 245 -25.41 -9.18 -25.79
N GLU A 246 -25.45 -9.35 -27.12
CA GLU A 246 -24.55 -8.68 -28.04
C GLU A 246 -24.61 -7.14 -27.94
N ARG A 247 -25.82 -6.59 -27.78
CA ARG A 247 -26.02 -5.13 -27.72
C ARG A 247 -25.54 -4.53 -26.41
N LEU A 248 -25.64 -5.30 -25.32
CA LEU A 248 -25.11 -4.91 -24.02
C LEU A 248 -23.59 -4.97 -24.00
N LEU A 249 -22.99 -6.03 -24.55
CA LEU A 249 -21.54 -6.15 -24.63
C LEU A 249 -20.90 -5.08 -25.50
N ALA A 250 -21.60 -4.62 -26.55
CA ALA A 250 -21.15 -3.51 -27.40
C ALA A 250 -21.31 -2.12 -26.75
N ALA A 251 -22.12 -1.99 -25.69
CA ALA A 251 -22.38 -0.73 -24.98
C ALA A 251 -21.50 -0.54 -23.73
N LEU A 252 -20.67 -1.54 -23.37
CA LEU A 252 -19.76 -1.46 -22.23
C LEU A 252 -18.42 -0.85 -22.68
N PRO A 253 -17.96 0.27 -22.09
CA PRO A 253 -16.70 0.89 -22.48
C PRO A 253 -15.52 -0.04 -22.18
N LEU A 254 -14.56 -0.09 -23.11
CA LEU A 254 -13.25 -0.70 -22.88
C LEU A 254 -12.56 0.04 -21.72
N LEU A 255 -12.07 -0.69 -20.72
CA LEU A 255 -11.14 -0.10 -19.74
C LEU A 255 -9.94 0.49 -20.51
N VAL A 256 -9.43 1.63 -20.05
CA VAL A 256 -8.21 2.22 -20.59
C VAL A 256 -7.07 1.83 -19.64
N PRO A 257 -5.95 1.26 -20.12
CA PRO A 257 -4.83 0.95 -19.23
C PRO A 257 -4.25 2.25 -18.65
N PRO A 258 -3.66 2.20 -17.45
CA PRO A 258 -3.07 3.36 -16.81
C PRO A 258 -1.94 3.95 -17.68
N ALA A 259 -1.89 5.28 -17.78
CA ALA A 259 -1.09 6.04 -18.77
C ALA A 259 0.45 5.82 -18.70
N HIS A 260 0.96 5.25 -17.61
CA HIS A 260 2.38 4.93 -17.46
C HIS A 260 2.82 3.76 -18.35
N LEU A 261 1.88 2.95 -18.86
CA LEU A 261 2.17 1.84 -19.77
C LEU A 261 2.22 2.26 -21.25
N THR A 262 1.79 3.48 -21.61
CA THR A 262 1.70 3.94 -23.01
C THR A 262 2.60 5.13 -23.35
N SER A 263 3.34 5.69 -22.39
CA SER A 263 4.17 6.88 -22.59
C SER A 263 5.59 6.56 -23.09
N GLY A 264 5.88 6.92 -24.33
CA GLY A 264 7.21 6.83 -24.96
C GLY A 264 7.48 8.07 -25.82
N PRO A 265 8.76 8.39 -26.07
CA PRO A 265 9.15 9.59 -26.80
C PRO A 265 8.82 9.42 -28.29
N GLY A 266 7.59 9.79 -28.67
CA GLY A 266 7.11 9.67 -30.05
C GLY A 266 5.60 9.78 -30.24
N ALA A 267 4.83 10.27 -29.26
CA ALA A 267 3.38 10.36 -29.33
C ALA A 267 2.88 11.80 -29.10
N THR A 268 3.22 12.72 -29.99
CA THR A 268 2.32 13.83 -30.31
C THR A 268 1.39 13.36 -31.43
N ALA A 269 0.08 13.38 -31.15
CA ALA A 269 -1.05 13.02 -32.02
C ALA A 269 -1.49 11.54 -32.03
N VAL A 270 -2.27 11.15 -31.01
CA VAL A 270 -3.57 10.46 -31.21
C VAL A 270 -4.51 10.88 -30.06
N ALA A 271 -5.12 12.05 -30.19
CA ALA A 271 -6.23 12.50 -29.32
C ALA A 271 -7.50 12.80 -30.14
N ALA A 272 -7.67 12.18 -31.31
CA ALA A 272 -8.83 12.37 -32.16
C ALA A 272 -9.22 11.08 -32.86
N ALA A 273 -9.98 10.22 -32.18
CA ALA A 273 -10.84 9.22 -32.82
C ALA A 273 -11.83 8.60 -31.80
N ALA A 274 -12.81 9.39 -31.37
CA ALA A 274 -14.05 8.86 -30.77
C ALA A 274 -15.28 9.55 -31.40
N HIS A 275 -15.25 9.67 -32.72
CA HIS A 275 -16.45 9.75 -33.54
C HIS A 275 -16.34 8.65 -34.60
N LEU A 276 -17.05 7.54 -34.35
CA LEU A 276 -17.32 6.56 -35.39
C LEU A 276 -18.64 6.95 -36.08
N PRO A 277 -18.65 7.21 -37.39
CA PRO A 277 -19.86 7.19 -38.19
C PRO A 277 -20.27 5.72 -38.40
N GLY A 278 -21.49 5.36 -38.02
CA GLY A 278 -22.04 4.03 -38.29
C GLY A 278 -22.40 3.85 -39.77
N PRO A 279 -22.23 2.66 -40.37
CA PRO A 279 -22.81 2.34 -41.67
C PRO A 279 -24.32 2.11 -41.51
N GLY A 280 -25.09 2.67 -42.44
CA GLY A 280 -26.55 2.73 -42.37
C GLY A 280 -27.28 1.39 -42.47
N LEU A 281 -28.46 1.36 -41.87
CA LEU A 281 -29.57 0.48 -42.23
C LEU A 281 -30.87 1.33 -42.30
N PRO A 282 -31.85 0.92 -43.11
CA PRO A 282 -32.78 1.83 -43.80
C PRO A 282 -33.96 2.33 -42.95
N HIS A 283 -34.61 3.35 -43.52
CA HIS A 283 -35.74 4.12 -43.00
C HIS A 283 -36.93 3.30 -42.46
N GLY A 284 -37.56 3.82 -41.40
CA GLY A 284 -38.98 3.60 -41.12
C GLY A 284 -39.41 3.82 -39.66
N GLY A 285 -40.08 4.95 -39.39
CA GLY A 285 -41.10 5.06 -38.32
C GLY A 285 -40.68 5.70 -36.99
N LEU A 286 -40.83 7.02 -36.85
CA LEU A 286 -41.85 7.68 -35.98
C LEU A 286 -41.46 7.78 -34.49
N ARG A 287 -40.98 8.94 -34.02
CA ARG A 287 -41.74 10.11 -33.49
C ARG A 287 -42.01 10.02 -31.97
N GLY A 288 -41.45 10.98 -31.23
CA GLY A 288 -41.78 11.32 -29.84
C GLY A 288 -40.53 11.25 -28.96
N LEU A 289 -40.00 12.29 -28.32
CA LEU A 289 -40.50 13.61 -28.00
C LEU A 289 -39.38 14.65 -28.18
N ARG A 290 -39.68 15.73 -28.91
CA ARG A 290 -39.09 17.05 -28.67
C ARG A 290 -39.88 17.69 -27.54
N HIS A 291 -39.21 18.18 -26.48
CA HIS A 291 -39.45 19.50 -25.89
C HIS A 291 -38.49 19.73 -24.70
N LEU A 292 -38.03 20.98 -24.56
CA LEU A 292 -36.96 21.52 -23.70
C LEU A 292 -35.56 21.32 -24.33
N LEU A 293 -34.87 22.30 -24.91
CA LEU A 293 -34.95 23.76 -24.90
C LEU A 293 -34.45 24.28 -26.26
N SER A 294 -35.15 25.26 -26.82
CA SER A 294 -34.61 26.15 -27.85
C SER A 294 -34.44 27.53 -27.21
N VAL A 295 -33.27 28.16 -27.35
CA VAL A 295 -33.07 29.54 -27.84
C VAL A 295 -31.57 29.88 -27.81
N GLU A 296 -31.12 30.35 -28.98
CA GLU A 296 -29.83 30.91 -29.43
C GLU A 296 -29.40 32.17 -28.64
N SER A 297 -28.18 32.77 -28.63
CA SER A 297 -26.94 32.72 -29.42
C SER A 297 -25.84 33.59 -28.75
N GLY A 298 -24.53 33.36 -29.05
CA GLY A 298 -23.52 34.45 -29.15
C GLY A 298 -22.14 34.32 -28.45
N ARG A 299 -21.11 33.80 -29.18
CA ARG A 299 -19.66 34.21 -29.34
C ARG A 299 -18.92 34.92 -28.17
N SER A 300 -17.66 34.66 -27.77
CA SER A 300 -16.42 34.15 -28.40
C SER A 300 -15.40 33.63 -27.37
N ALA A 301 -14.49 32.74 -27.80
CA ALA A 301 -13.37 32.14 -27.06
C ALA A 301 -11.99 32.66 -27.53
N ALA A 302 -10.96 32.58 -26.67
CA ALA A 302 -9.61 32.02 -26.94
C ALA A 302 -8.53 32.58 -25.99
N LEU A 303 -7.75 31.68 -25.34
CA LEU A 303 -6.40 31.96 -24.83
C LEU A 303 -5.58 30.66 -24.75
N ALA A 304 -4.54 30.61 -25.57
CA ALA A 304 -3.39 29.69 -25.59
C ALA A 304 -2.26 30.46 -26.31
N ALA A 305 -0.95 30.26 -26.16
CA ALA A 305 -0.06 29.55 -25.25
C ALA A 305 1.35 30.06 -25.66
N VAL A 306 2.28 30.31 -24.72
CA VAL A 306 3.70 30.56 -25.05
C VAL A 306 4.55 29.50 -24.38
N ALA A 307 5.26 28.75 -25.22
CA ALA A 307 6.26 27.75 -24.84
C ALA A 307 7.63 28.41 -24.57
N ALA A 308 8.42 27.81 -23.68
CA ALA A 308 9.86 28.03 -23.64
C ALA A 308 10.58 26.70 -23.35
N VAL A 309 11.43 26.33 -24.31
CA VAL A 309 12.33 25.18 -24.39
C VAL A 309 13.59 25.46 -23.57
N VAL A 310 14.13 24.46 -22.89
CA VAL A 310 15.57 24.42 -22.55
C VAL A 310 16.11 23.01 -22.85
N ALA A 311 17.02 22.98 -23.82
CA ALA A 311 17.88 21.86 -24.17
C ALA A 311 19.21 21.92 -23.39
N VAL A 312 20.12 20.99 -23.70
CA VAL A 312 21.54 20.82 -23.28
C VAL A 312 21.70 19.72 -22.22
N GLY A 313 22.57 18.73 -22.37
CA GLY A 313 23.58 18.47 -23.39
C GLY A 313 24.44 17.29 -22.92
N VAL A 314 24.74 16.38 -23.85
CA VAL A 314 25.44 15.11 -23.66
C VAL A 314 26.95 15.33 -23.58
N VAL A 315 27.64 14.65 -22.65
CA VAL A 315 29.08 14.34 -22.78
C VAL A 315 29.23 12.83 -22.90
N THR A 316 29.83 12.44 -24.03
CA THR A 316 30.10 11.07 -24.48
C THR A 316 31.37 10.50 -23.83
N VAL A 317 31.29 9.27 -23.32
CA VAL A 317 32.47 8.40 -23.19
C VAL A 317 32.13 7.06 -23.86
N VAL A 318 32.86 6.78 -24.95
CA VAL A 318 32.81 5.54 -25.72
C VAL A 318 33.59 4.47 -24.96
N LEU A 319 32.96 3.32 -24.68
CA LEU A 319 33.64 2.12 -24.21
C LEU A 319 33.71 1.10 -25.34
N THR A 320 34.92 0.81 -25.80
CA THR A 320 35.23 -0.31 -26.69
C THR A 320 35.34 -1.61 -25.89
N HIS A 321 34.59 -2.63 -26.31
CA HIS A 321 34.76 -4.06 -25.99
C HIS A 321 36.10 -4.60 -26.54
N PRO A 322 36.70 -5.70 -26.02
CA PRO A 322 36.26 -7.05 -26.39
C PRO A 322 36.43 -8.22 -25.37
N SER A 323 35.46 -9.13 -25.46
CA SER A 323 35.57 -10.61 -25.59
C SER A 323 36.22 -11.50 -24.52
N GLY A 324 35.50 -12.56 -24.16
CA GLY A 324 36.08 -13.89 -23.95
C GLY A 324 35.42 -14.76 -22.88
N HIS A 325 34.61 -15.73 -23.29
CA HIS A 325 34.35 -16.95 -22.51
C HIS A 325 35.14 -18.11 -23.11
N PRO A 326 35.51 -19.10 -22.28
CA PRO A 326 35.05 -20.45 -22.61
C PRO A 326 34.53 -21.25 -21.42
N ARG A 327 33.65 -22.21 -21.76
CA ARG A 327 32.99 -23.24 -20.95
C ARG A 327 33.98 -24.29 -20.42
N THR A 328 33.67 -24.89 -19.26
CA THR A 328 33.88 -26.31 -18.96
C THR A 328 32.95 -26.83 -17.84
N THR A 329 32.78 -28.14 -17.84
CA THR A 329 31.71 -29.04 -17.34
C THR A 329 31.74 -29.41 -15.84
N PRO A 330 30.70 -30.09 -15.30
CA PRO A 330 30.44 -30.23 -13.86
C PRO A 330 31.07 -31.49 -13.24
N SER A 331 31.26 -31.50 -11.92
CA SER A 331 31.60 -32.73 -11.18
C SER A 331 30.92 -32.84 -9.80
N THR A 332 30.68 -34.11 -9.49
CA THR A 332 29.83 -34.84 -8.55
C THR A 332 30.18 -34.76 -7.05
N VAL A 333 29.15 -35.01 -6.24
CA VAL A 333 29.12 -35.27 -4.78
C VAL A 333 29.63 -36.67 -4.44
N PRO A 334 30.10 -36.93 -3.19
CA PRO A 334 29.49 -38.02 -2.41
C PRO A 334 29.26 -37.72 -0.90
N ARG A 335 28.32 -38.48 -0.32
CA ARG A 335 27.86 -38.51 1.10
C ARG A 335 28.50 -39.74 1.83
N PRO A 336 28.17 -40.08 3.11
CA PRO A 336 29.04 -40.02 4.29
C PRO A 336 29.35 -41.39 4.95
N VAL A 337 30.26 -41.44 5.94
CA VAL A 337 30.40 -42.58 6.89
C VAL A 337 30.80 -42.08 8.29
N ALA A 338 30.16 -42.63 9.32
CA ALA A 338 30.56 -42.71 10.74
C ALA A 338 30.40 -44.20 11.18
N PRO A 339 30.69 -44.67 12.41
CA PRO A 339 31.26 -44.04 13.63
C PRO A 339 32.39 -44.89 14.28
N THR A 340 32.87 -44.55 15.50
CA THR A 340 32.95 -45.45 16.71
C THR A 340 34.05 -45.08 17.74
N THR A 341 33.65 -45.14 19.03
CA THR A 341 34.37 -45.38 20.33
C THR A 341 35.19 -44.32 21.09
N ALA A 342 34.75 -44.09 22.34
CA ALA A 342 35.47 -43.66 23.55
C ALA A 342 36.12 -44.90 24.26
N PRO A 343 36.76 -44.88 25.48
CA PRO A 343 36.84 -43.85 26.55
C PRO A 343 38.21 -43.69 27.29
N GLY A 344 38.33 -42.78 28.28
CA GLY A 344 39.42 -42.85 29.29
C GLY A 344 39.83 -41.56 30.04
N VAL A 345 39.23 -41.39 31.23
CA VAL A 345 39.57 -40.67 32.49
C VAL A 345 40.96 -40.02 32.71
N THR A 346 40.94 -38.89 33.45
CA THR A 346 41.79 -38.42 34.61
C THR A 346 42.64 -37.13 34.51
N SER A 347 42.37 -36.23 35.48
CA SER A 347 43.21 -35.21 36.19
C SER A 347 43.75 -33.92 35.53
N SER A 348 43.41 -32.79 36.19
CA SER A 348 44.03 -31.43 36.28
C SER A 348 45.55 -31.36 36.05
N PRO A 349 46.17 -30.20 35.68
CA PRO A 349 45.85 -28.82 36.13
C PRO A 349 45.92 -27.71 35.04
N GLU A 350 45.46 -26.52 35.43
CA GLU A 350 45.62 -25.23 34.72
C GLU A 350 47.11 -24.91 34.49
N PRO A 351 47.49 -24.40 33.30
CA PRO A 351 47.96 -23.01 33.27
C PRO A 351 47.70 -22.23 31.95
N SER A 352 47.57 -20.92 32.13
CA SER A 352 48.10 -19.82 31.28
C SER A 352 47.56 -19.62 29.87
N ALA A 353 46.78 -18.52 29.77
CA ALA A 353 46.82 -17.48 28.74
C ALA A 353 47.46 -17.83 27.39
N SER A 354 46.61 -18.03 26.38
CA SER A 354 47.00 -17.88 24.98
C SER A 354 46.05 -16.89 24.32
N THR A 355 46.62 -15.75 23.96
CA THR A 355 46.02 -14.63 23.24
C THR A 355 45.45 -15.09 21.89
N VAL A 356 44.12 -15.08 21.78
CA VAL A 356 43.43 -15.12 20.48
C VAL A 356 43.56 -13.71 19.86
N PRO A 357 44.00 -13.57 18.60
CA PRO A 357 44.05 -12.27 17.94
C PRO A 357 42.63 -11.69 17.82
N PRO A 358 42.42 -10.38 18.00
CA PRO A 358 41.10 -9.80 17.90
C PRO A 358 40.55 -10.04 16.50
N SER A 359 39.34 -10.59 16.46
CA SER A 359 38.49 -10.63 15.26
C SER A 359 38.42 -9.21 14.67
N PRO A 360 38.55 -9.02 13.34
CA PRO A 360 38.53 -7.69 12.75
C PRO A 360 37.24 -6.99 13.14
N ALA A 361 37.41 -5.75 13.63
CA ALA A 361 36.32 -4.89 14.05
C ALA A 361 35.19 -4.89 13.02
N ALA A 362 33.96 -5.09 13.51
CA ALA A 362 32.76 -4.82 12.73
C ALA A 362 32.89 -3.41 12.11
N PRO A 363 32.48 -3.20 10.86
CA PRO A 363 32.44 -1.86 10.28
C PRO A 363 31.61 -0.99 11.22
N SER A 364 32.25 0.05 11.76
CA SER A 364 31.65 1.05 12.62
C SER A 364 30.40 1.61 11.96
N ALA A 365 29.27 1.60 12.70
CA ALA A 365 28.03 2.22 12.27
C ALA A 365 28.30 3.66 11.78
N PRO A 366 27.65 4.10 10.69
CA PRO A 366 27.76 5.49 10.27
C PRO A 366 27.38 6.42 11.43
N PRO A 367 28.03 7.58 11.57
CA PRO A 367 27.78 8.49 12.69
C PRO A 367 26.31 8.93 12.69
N SER A 368 25.61 8.66 13.79
CA SER A 368 24.27 9.19 14.04
C SER A 368 24.36 10.71 14.15
N ALA A 369 23.46 11.45 13.48
CA ALA A 369 23.36 12.89 13.70
C ALA A 369 23.05 13.18 15.17
N PRO A 370 23.64 14.23 15.77
CA PRO A 370 23.38 14.57 17.16
C PRO A 370 21.88 14.83 17.35
N SER A 371 21.27 14.12 18.30
CA SER A 371 19.88 14.37 18.68
C SER A 371 19.74 15.82 19.14
N PRO A 372 18.76 16.57 18.60
CA PRO A 372 18.39 17.87 19.14
C PRO A 372 18.23 17.90 20.67
N ALA A 373 18.73 18.96 21.32
CA ALA A 373 18.50 19.21 22.74
C ALA A 373 17.16 19.97 22.97
N GLY A 374 16.37 19.57 23.97
CA GLY A 374 15.04 20.15 24.28
C GLY A 374 14.10 19.19 25.03
N VAL A 375 13.03 19.73 25.68
CA VAL A 375 12.14 19.02 26.65
C VAL A 375 11.57 17.70 26.12
N GLY A 376 11.38 16.74 27.03
CA GLY A 376 10.83 15.42 26.78
C GLY A 376 9.37 15.36 26.30
N ALA A 377 8.79 14.16 26.42
CA ALA A 377 7.46 13.78 25.96
C ALA A 377 6.39 14.81 26.37
N GLY A 378 5.46 15.13 25.47
CA GLY A 378 4.29 15.96 25.80
C GLY A 378 4.53 17.48 25.84
N SER A 379 5.74 17.97 25.57
CA SER A 379 6.05 19.42 25.51
C SER A 379 5.55 20.14 24.24
N GLY A 380 4.90 19.41 23.34
CA GLY A 380 4.16 19.95 22.21
C GLY A 380 4.98 20.65 21.14
N GLY A 381 6.32 20.72 21.25
CA GLY A 381 7.27 21.21 20.24
C GLY A 381 8.29 22.22 20.80
N PRO A 382 8.95 23.04 19.96
CA PRO A 382 10.33 23.41 20.22
C PRO A 382 10.56 24.41 21.35
N SER A 383 11.16 23.90 22.44
CA SER A 383 11.86 24.71 23.46
C SER A 383 13.32 24.99 23.09
N TRP A 384 13.73 24.64 21.87
CA TRP A 384 15.13 24.70 21.44
C TRP A 384 15.53 26.06 20.84
N THR A 385 16.81 26.38 20.98
CA THR A 385 17.54 27.55 20.45
C THR A 385 18.09 27.28 19.04
N SER A 386 18.42 28.32 18.25
CA SER A 386 18.99 28.15 16.90
C SER A 386 20.35 27.45 16.92
N ALA A 387 21.10 27.61 18.01
CA ALA A 387 22.38 26.95 18.24
C ALA A 387 22.25 25.42 18.34
N GLN A 388 21.03 24.90 18.56
CA GLN A 388 20.76 23.46 18.62
C GLN A 388 20.41 22.85 17.25
N MET A 389 20.28 23.68 16.19
CA MET A 389 20.13 23.24 14.79
C MET A 389 21.16 23.94 13.88
N PRO A 390 22.48 23.75 14.08
CA PRO A 390 23.47 24.33 13.18
C PRO A 390 23.52 23.56 11.85
N PRO A 391 23.81 24.25 10.72
CA PRO A 391 24.16 23.59 9.48
C PRO A 391 25.36 22.69 9.69
N THR A 392 25.36 21.53 9.04
CA THR A 392 26.43 20.56 9.18
C THR A 392 27.52 20.80 8.13
N GLN A 393 28.78 20.67 8.56
CA GLN A 393 29.97 20.66 7.69
C GLN A 393 30.02 21.75 6.60
N GLY A 394 29.75 23.00 6.97
CA GLY A 394 29.83 24.14 6.04
C GLY A 394 28.56 24.37 5.22
N GLY A 395 27.46 23.66 5.54
CA GLY A 395 26.13 24.02 5.09
C GLY A 395 25.70 25.42 5.54
N ARG A 396 24.61 25.92 4.95
CA ARG A 396 24.08 27.26 5.23
C ARG A 396 22.71 27.21 5.88
N TYR A 397 22.35 28.33 6.50
CA TYR A 397 20.96 28.59 6.86
C TYR A 397 20.16 29.02 5.63
N LEU A 398 18.98 28.43 5.47
CA LEU A 398 17.90 28.91 4.63
C LEU A 398 16.72 29.32 5.50
N TYR A 399 16.04 30.42 5.15
CA TYR A 399 14.96 30.98 5.94
C TYR A 399 13.66 30.94 5.14
N VAL A 400 12.59 30.50 5.79
CA VAL A 400 11.23 30.47 5.24
C VAL A 400 10.32 31.30 6.13
N SER A 401 9.51 32.17 5.54
CA SER A 401 8.54 33.00 6.25
C SER A 401 7.24 33.06 5.47
N ALA A 402 6.09 32.99 6.16
CA ALA A 402 4.79 33.03 5.50
C ALA A 402 4.54 34.33 4.70
N THR A 403 5.28 35.40 5.02
CA THR A 403 5.27 36.69 4.31
C THR A 403 6.47 36.90 3.40
N GLY A 404 7.28 35.86 3.16
CA GLY A 404 8.47 35.90 2.31
C GLY A 404 8.16 36.01 0.80
N ASP A 405 9.20 35.91 -0.02
CA ASP A 405 9.10 35.89 -1.49
C ASP A 405 9.89 34.71 -2.08
N ASP A 406 9.24 33.85 -2.85
CA ASP A 406 9.89 32.70 -3.50
C ASP A 406 10.95 33.09 -4.55
N ARG A 407 10.99 34.37 -4.96
CA ARG A 407 12.06 34.92 -5.81
C ARG A 407 13.31 35.32 -5.02
N ALA A 408 13.23 35.39 -3.70
CA ALA A 408 14.35 35.77 -2.85
C ALA A 408 15.35 34.61 -2.67
N ALA A 409 16.56 34.93 -2.21
CA ALA A 409 17.65 33.96 -2.06
C ALA A 409 17.48 32.99 -0.87
N GLY A 410 16.63 33.30 0.11
CA GLY A 410 16.44 32.51 1.31
C GLY A 410 17.60 32.56 2.31
N THR A 411 18.66 33.33 2.07
CA THR A 411 19.91 33.29 2.86
C THR A 411 19.90 34.13 4.14
N SER A 412 18.83 34.90 4.38
CA SER A 412 18.62 35.67 5.60
C SER A 412 17.11 35.79 5.88
N ARG A 413 16.74 36.20 7.09
CA ARG A 413 15.32 36.47 7.42
C ARG A 413 14.70 37.53 6.51
N ALA A 414 15.45 38.57 6.15
CA ALA A 414 14.98 39.64 5.25
C ALA A 414 14.80 39.17 3.79
N THR A 415 15.46 38.07 3.42
CA THR A 415 15.39 37.47 2.08
C THR A 415 14.73 36.08 2.13
N ALA A 416 13.90 35.82 3.14
CA ALA A 416 13.26 34.53 3.34
C ALA A 416 12.34 34.18 2.16
N VAL A 417 12.36 32.90 1.76
CA VAL A 417 11.41 32.38 0.77
C VAL A 417 10.04 32.19 1.39
N ARG A 418 8.98 32.20 0.58
CA ARG A 418 7.61 32.13 1.06
C ARG A 418 7.16 30.71 1.37
N THR A 419 7.50 29.79 0.48
CA THR A 419 6.97 28.42 0.50
C THR A 419 8.02 27.41 0.95
N LEU A 420 7.56 26.37 1.64
CA LEU A 420 8.41 25.25 2.04
C LEU A 420 9.03 24.54 0.82
N GLN A 421 8.25 24.37 -0.25
CA GLN A 421 8.74 23.71 -1.46
C GLN A 421 9.84 24.50 -2.17
N GLN A 422 9.77 25.85 -2.18
CA GLN A 422 10.86 26.67 -2.71
C GLN A 422 12.13 26.55 -1.86
N ALA A 423 11.99 26.49 -0.54
CA ALA A 423 13.13 26.25 0.34
C ALA A 423 13.80 24.89 0.04
N ALA A 424 13.00 23.83 -0.10
CA ALA A 424 13.48 22.51 -0.48
C ALA A 424 14.22 22.50 -1.83
N ALA A 425 13.74 23.27 -2.81
CA ALA A 425 14.40 23.42 -4.11
C ALA A 425 15.78 24.11 -4.03
N LEU A 426 16.01 24.94 -3.01
CA LEU A 426 17.30 25.62 -2.77
C LEU A 426 18.26 24.83 -1.87
N THR A 427 17.76 23.79 -1.22
CA THR A 427 18.46 23.05 -0.16
C THR A 427 19.58 22.19 -0.74
N ARG A 428 20.73 22.18 -0.06
CA ARG A 428 21.91 21.35 -0.37
C ARG A 428 22.27 20.47 0.83
N PRO A 429 23.00 19.35 0.63
CA PRO A 429 23.53 18.57 1.74
C PRO A 429 24.24 19.46 2.76
N GLY A 430 23.88 19.32 4.03
CA GLY A 430 24.42 20.10 5.14
C GLY A 430 23.60 21.33 5.53
N ASP A 431 22.68 21.79 4.69
CA ASP A 431 21.89 22.99 4.95
C ASP A 431 20.87 22.78 6.10
N THR A 432 20.61 23.86 6.83
CA THR A 432 19.49 23.95 7.79
C THR A 432 18.46 24.95 7.29
N VAL A 433 17.26 24.47 7.00
CA VAL A 433 16.08 25.27 6.66
C VAL A 433 15.33 25.61 7.95
N LEU A 434 15.34 26.89 8.32
CA LEU A 434 14.60 27.44 9.47
C LEU A 434 13.29 28.07 9.00
N VAL A 435 12.19 27.56 9.53
CA VAL A 435 10.82 27.97 9.15
C VAL A 435 10.18 28.81 10.24
N GLU A 436 9.94 30.09 9.97
CA GLU A 436 9.30 31.00 10.92
C GLU A 436 7.85 30.58 11.26
N GLY A 437 7.33 31.12 12.36
CA GLY A 437 5.93 30.93 12.74
C GLY A 437 4.99 31.42 11.64
N GLY A 438 4.00 30.61 11.29
CA GLY A 438 3.08 30.91 10.20
C GLY A 438 2.27 29.68 9.79
N ARG A 439 1.33 29.88 8.86
CA ARG A 439 0.57 28.79 8.24
C ARG A 439 1.09 28.54 6.83
N TYR A 440 1.41 27.29 6.54
CA TYR A 440 1.98 26.85 5.28
C TYR A 440 1.06 25.80 4.65
N SER A 441 0.61 26.06 3.43
CA SER A 441 -0.23 25.15 2.66
C SER A 441 0.16 25.19 1.19
N ALA A 442 -0.22 24.15 0.44
CA ALA A 442 -0.02 24.08 -1.00
C ALA A 442 -1.34 23.67 -1.69
N PRO A 443 -2.31 24.60 -1.84
CA PRO A 443 -3.60 24.29 -2.44
C PRO A 443 -3.46 23.68 -3.83
N GLY A 444 -4.21 22.60 -4.09
CA GLY A 444 -4.18 21.88 -5.37
C GLY A 444 -2.89 21.07 -5.62
N LYS A 445 -2.00 20.96 -4.63
CA LYS A 445 -0.83 20.06 -4.69
C LYS A 445 -1.10 18.79 -3.87
N PRO A 446 -0.52 17.65 -4.28
CA PRO A 446 -0.67 16.42 -3.51
C PRO A 446 -0.02 16.52 -2.13
N ASN A 447 1.11 17.24 -2.04
CA ASN A 447 1.90 17.36 -0.81
C ASN A 447 2.25 18.82 -0.54
N VAL A 448 2.36 19.23 0.73
CA VAL A 448 2.77 20.61 1.08
C VAL A 448 4.28 20.79 0.92
N LEU A 449 5.05 19.80 1.34
CA LEU A 449 6.51 19.78 1.22
C LEU A 449 6.97 18.39 0.75
N ASN A 450 7.65 18.34 -0.39
CA ASN A 450 8.44 17.18 -0.82
C ASN A 450 9.92 17.42 -0.54
N ILE A 451 10.54 16.48 0.17
CA ILE A 451 11.97 16.45 0.45
C ILE A 451 12.58 15.31 -0.38
N ASP A 452 13.05 15.65 -1.58
CA ASP A 452 13.66 14.72 -2.54
C ASP A 452 15.20 14.77 -2.55
N THR A 453 15.79 15.82 -1.96
CA THR A 453 17.25 16.02 -1.87
C THR A 453 17.77 15.33 -0.62
N SER A 454 18.65 14.34 -0.80
CA SER A 454 19.32 13.65 0.31
C SER A 454 20.52 14.43 0.82
N GLY A 455 20.74 14.35 2.12
CA GLY A 455 22.04 14.68 2.72
C GLY A 455 23.05 13.56 2.49
N THR A 456 24.12 13.58 3.27
CA THR A 456 25.11 12.50 3.34
C THR A 456 25.38 12.15 4.81
N PRO A 457 26.06 11.02 5.13
CA PRO A 457 26.40 10.68 6.51
C PRO A 457 27.07 11.81 7.30
N SER A 458 27.76 12.72 6.61
CA SER A 458 28.48 13.83 7.21
C SER A 458 27.83 15.21 6.97
N HIS A 459 26.83 15.31 6.08
CA HIS A 459 26.15 16.55 5.71
C HIS A 459 24.63 16.34 5.74
N TRP A 460 24.06 16.20 6.94
CA TRP A 460 22.62 16.05 7.12
C TRP A 460 21.88 17.33 6.76
N ILE A 461 20.72 17.18 6.13
CA ILE A 461 19.82 18.29 5.84
C ILE A 461 18.81 18.39 6.97
N THR A 462 18.64 19.59 7.54
CA THR A 462 17.67 19.81 8.63
C THR A 462 16.57 20.76 8.19
N TYR A 463 15.31 20.33 8.28
CA TYR A 463 14.14 21.20 8.23
C TYR A 463 13.66 21.37 9.67
N ALA A 464 13.74 22.61 10.19
CA ALA A 464 13.38 22.90 11.56
C ALA A 464 12.51 24.14 11.68
N ALA A 465 11.62 24.14 12.66
CA ALA A 465 10.98 25.35 13.13
C ALA A 465 12.03 26.37 13.58
N TYR A 466 11.79 27.64 13.26
CA TYR A 466 12.58 28.74 13.78
C TYR A 466 12.42 28.79 15.31
N PRO A 467 13.50 29.01 16.08
CA PRO A 467 13.46 28.97 17.55
C PRO A 467 12.35 29.83 18.16
N GLY A 468 11.65 29.27 19.14
CA GLY A 468 10.53 29.95 19.82
C GLY A 468 9.27 30.12 18.97
N THR A 469 9.21 29.51 17.78
CA THR A 469 8.03 29.55 16.91
C THR A 469 7.46 28.15 16.65
N ARG A 470 6.24 28.10 16.13
CA ARG A 470 5.53 26.86 15.80
C ARG A 470 4.91 26.98 14.41
N PRO A 471 5.65 26.69 13.33
CA PRO A 471 5.09 26.67 11.99
C PRO A 471 4.02 25.59 11.86
N VAL A 472 2.90 25.94 11.24
CA VAL A 472 1.76 25.04 11.02
C VAL A 472 1.69 24.67 9.54
N VAL A 473 1.93 23.40 9.23
CA VAL A 473 1.73 22.80 7.91
C VAL A 473 0.31 22.27 7.83
N LEU A 474 -0.48 22.77 6.89
CA LEU A 474 -1.88 22.36 6.68
C LEU A 474 -1.96 21.35 5.53
N ALA A 475 -2.14 20.08 5.88
CA ALA A 475 -2.20 18.96 4.95
C ALA A 475 -3.65 18.70 4.52
N THR A 476 -3.96 18.85 3.23
CA THR A 476 -5.28 18.56 2.64
C THR A 476 -5.20 17.55 1.49
N GLY A 477 -4.02 17.05 1.19
CA GLY A 477 -3.75 16.09 0.13
C GLY A 477 -3.16 14.80 0.69
N TRP A 478 -2.35 14.10 -0.12
CA TRP A 478 -1.73 12.85 0.26
C TRP A 478 -0.77 12.97 1.44
N GLN A 479 0.05 14.04 1.49
CA GLN A 479 1.07 14.20 2.53
C GLN A 479 1.18 15.66 2.99
N GLY A 480 1.34 15.89 4.29
CA GLY A 480 1.81 17.18 4.79
C GLY A 480 3.28 17.39 4.41
N ILE A 481 4.15 16.58 5.01
CA ILE A 481 5.59 16.54 4.72
C ILE A 481 5.92 15.15 4.20
N HIS A 482 6.46 15.08 2.98
CA HIS A 482 6.84 13.84 2.32
C HIS A 482 8.35 13.74 2.17
N VAL A 483 8.97 12.75 2.79
CA VAL A 483 10.41 12.52 2.80
C VAL A 483 10.73 11.30 1.94
N HIS A 484 11.31 11.56 0.77
CA HIS A 484 11.84 10.54 -0.15
C HIS A 484 13.37 10.42 -0.08
N ALA A 485 13.98 11.25 0.76
CA ALA A 485 15.40 11.45 0.86
C ALA A 485 16.01 10.79 2.10
N SER A 486 17.34 10.64 2.08
CA SER A 486 18.13 10.10 3.18
C SER A 486 18.95 11.19 3.89
N TYR A 487 19.33 10.94 5.15
CA TYR A 487 20.09 11.88 6.01
C TYR A 487 19.35 13.23 6.18
N VAL A 488 18.10 13.14 6.62
CA VAL A 488 17.19 14.27 6.78
C VAL A 488 16.65 14.31 8.20
N THR A 489 16.58 15.50 8.78
CA THR A 489 15.89 15.77 10.04
C THR A 489 14.69 16.68 9.79
N VAL A 490 13.51 16.30 10.29
CA VAL A 490 12.27 17.11 10.27
C VAL A 490 11.84 17.39 11.70
N SER A 491 11.80 18.67 12.07
CA SER A 491 11.72 19.02 13.47
C SER A 491 10.91 20.27 13.83
N GLY A 492 10.09 20.15 14.88
CA GLY A 492 9.41 21.28 15.52
C GLY A 492 8.17 21.80 14.80
N PHE A 493 7.68 21.09 13.80
CA PHE A 493 6.49 21.48 13.06
C PHE A 493 5.22 21.07 13.80
N THR A 494 4.18 21.89 13.68
CA THR A 494 2.81 21.39 13.78
C THR A 494 2.36 21.00 12.39
N VAL A 495 2.01 19.73 12.16
CA VAL A 495 1.40 19.27 10.92
C VAL A 495 -0.04 18.87 11.22
N ARG A 496 -0.99 19.58 10.64
CA ARG A 496 -2.42 19.37 10.85
C ARG A 496 -3.07 18.92 9.55
N GLY A 497 -3.76 17.79 9.60
CA GLY A 497 -4.60 17.31 8.51
C GLY A 497 -5.96 18.01 8.44
N ASN A 498 -6.84 17.47 7.59
CA ASN A 498 -8.15 18.01 7.29
C ASN A 498 -9.30 17.15 7.83
N SER A 499 -9.05 16.17 8.71
CA SER A 499 -10.11 15.29 9.25
C SER A 499 -11.33 16.04 9.81
N PRO A 500 -11.17 17.12 10.62
CA PRO A 500 -12.29 17.92 11.11
C PRO A 500 -13.03 18.69 10.01
N ASP A 501 -12.34 18.94 8.90
CA ASP A 501 -12.78 19.79 7.80
C ASP A 501 -13.44 18.96 6.67
N LEU A 502 -13.47 17.62 6.79
CA LEU A 502 -14.11 16.72 5.84
C LEU A 502 -15.63 16.92 5.80
N THR A 503 -16.20 16.84 4.60
CA THR A 503 -17.66 16.88 4.42
C THR A 503 -18.30 15.54 4.80
N PRO A 504 -19.61 15.51 5.13
CA PRO A 504 -20.33 14.26 5.34
C PRO A 504 -20.23 13.30 4.15
N ALA A 505 -20.33 13.81 2.92
CA ALA A 505 -20.23 13.01 1.71
C ALA A 505 -18.85 12.35 1.55
N GLN A 506 -17.76 13.07 1.88
CA GLN A 506 -16.41 12.48 1.84
C GLN A 506 -16.24 11.38 2.88
N ARG A 507 -16.77 11.56 4.09
CA ARG A 507 -16.75 10.50 5.12
C ARG A 507 -17.54 9.28 4.70
N GLU A 508 -18.73 9.48 4.15
CA GLU A 508 -19.58 8.40 3.63
C GLU A 508 -18.90 7.65 2.47
N GLU A 509 -18.29 8.37 1.51
CA GLU A 509 -17.51 7.74 0.43
C GLU A 509 -16.32 6.94 0.96
N ALA A 510 -15.63 7.46 1.98
CA ALA A 510 -14.54 6.75 2.62
C ALA A 510 -15.02 5.47 3.32
N GLU A 511 -16.15 5.52 4.04
CA GLU A 511 -16.82 4.36 4.64
C GLU A 511 -17.19 3.29 3.60
N HIS A 512 -17.53 3.70 2.37
CA HIS A 512 -17.77 2.81 1.24
C HIS A 512 -16.48 2.34 0.52
N GLY A 513 -15.30 2.65 1.07
CA GLY A 513 -14.02 2.16 0.58
C GLY A 513 -13.38 3.00 -0.53
N ASN A 514 -13.77 4.26 -0.70
CA ASN A 514 -13.19 5.13 -1.71
C ASN A 514 -11.73 5.53 -1.38
N THR A 515 -10.78 4.88 -2.05
CA THR A 515 -9.34 5.13 -1.91
C THR A 515 -8.81 6.23 -2.84
N SER A 516 -9.66 6.81 -3.69
CA SER A 516 -9.22 7.75 -4.72
C SER A 516 -9.21 9.22 -4.27
N ASP A 517 -9.95 9.58 -3.23
CA ASP A 517 -9.96 10.94 -2.68
C ASP A 517 -8.73 11.15 -1.77
N PRO A 518 -7.73 11.97 -2.16
CA PRO A 518 -6.59 12.25 -1.29
C PRO A 518 -6.98 12.92 0.02
N ALA A 519 -8.11 13.63 0.06
CA ALA A 519 -8.56 14.35 1.25
C ALA A 519 -8.91 13.42 2.42
N VAL A 520 -9.23 12.15 2.16
CA VAL A 520 -9.50 11.14 3.20
C VAL A 520 -8.34 10.17 3.40
N ASN A 521 -7.25 10.33 2.66
CA ASN A 521 -6.10 9.43 2.64
C ASN A 521 -4.77 10.13 3.00
N GLY A 522 -4.85 11.34 3.56
CA GLY A 522 -3.69 12.17 3.89
C GLY A 522 -2.93 11.69 5.12
N ASN A 523 -1.60 11.59 5.02
CA ASN A 523 -0.71 11.48 6.18
C ASN A 523 -0.14 12.85 6.55
N CYS A 524 0.21 13.02 7.82
CA CYS A 524 0.86 14.25 8.28
C CYS A 524 2.34 14.26 7.86
N ILE A 525 3.14 13.32 8.36
CA ILE A 525 4.55 13.16 7.95
C ILE A 525 4.73 11.74 7.40
N ALA A 526 5.19 11.61 6.16
CA ALA A 526 5.46 10.33 5.54
C ALA A 526 6.92 10.23 5.09
N VAL A 527 7.58 9.15 5.48
CA VAL A 527 8.89 8.72 4.99
C VAL A 527 8.63 7.49 4.12
N ASP A 528 8.69 7.63 2.81
CA ASP A 528 8.24 6.59 1.86
C ASP A 528 9.15 6.47 0.62
N GLU A 529 9.14 5.30 -0.02
CA GLU A 529 9.83 5.03 -1.28
C GLU A 529 9.28 5.93 -2.41
N GLN A 530 10.19 6.53 -3.16
CA GLN A 530 9.85 7.16 -4.44
C GLN A 530 9.88 6.11 -5.56
N LYS A 531 8.77 5.37 -5.70
CA LYS A 531 8.64 4.24 -6.65
C LYS A 531 8.96 4.58 -8.10
N ASN A 532 8.68 5.83 -8.52
CA ASN A 532 8.85 6.29 -9.89
C ASN A 532 10.26 6.82 -10.20
N ALA A 533 11.18 6.84 -9.21
CA ALA A 533 12.58 7.18 -9.47
C ALA A 533 13.30 6.01 -10.15
N ASP A 534 14.37 6.29 -10.90
CA ASP A 534 15.22 5.27 -11.53
C ASP A 534 16.68 5.42 -11.06
N PRO A 535 17.20 4.49 -10.22
CA PRO A 535 16.44 3.44 -9.54
C PRO A 535 15.47 4.02 -8.49
N PRO A 536 14.47 3.23 -8.02
CA PRO A 536 13.60 3.66 -6.93
C PRO A 536 14.41 4.16 -5.74
N ARG A 537 14.11 5.38 -5.29
CA ARG A 537 14.80 6.00 -4.16
C ARG A 537 14.10 5.62 -2.88
N ARG A 538 14.85 5.09 -1.92
CA ARG A 538 14.33 4.61 -0.65
C ARG A 538 14.97 5.39 0.48
N PRO A 539 14.17 6.06 1.31
CA PRO A 539 14.71 6.85 2.39
C PRO A 539 15.38 5.93 3.42
N HIS A 540 16.53 6.38 3.91
CA HIS A 540 17.14 5.84 5.10
C HIS A 540 17.81 6.94 5.93
N HIS A 541 18.02 6.73 7.23
CA HIS A 541 18.62 7.72 8.12
C HIS A 541 17.79 9.01 8.16
N VAL A 542 16.56 8.90 8.65
CA VAL A 542 15.62 10.03 8.77
C VAL A 542 15.23 10.22 10.23
N GLN A 543 15.28 11.46 10.71
CA GLN A 543 14.86 11.84 12.05
C GLN A 543 13.59 12.69 12.00
N VAL A 544 12.54 12.25 12.70
CA VAL A 544 11.31 12.99 12.92
C VAL A 544 11.23 13.31 14.40
N TRP A 545 11.55 14.56 14.76
CA TRP A 545 11.83 14.92 16.15
C TRP A 545 11.06 16.15 16.63
N GLY A 546 10.34 16.04 17.75
CA GLY A 546 9.73 17.20 18.41
C GLY A 546 8.56 17.83 17.64
N ASN A 547 7.87 17.08 16.78
CA ASN A 547 6.73 17.58 16.00
C ASN A 547 5.40 17.35 16.74
N THR A 548 4.38 18.12 16.38
CA THR A 548 2.98 17.82 16.72
C THR A 548 2.24 17.48 15.45
N VAL A 549 1.80 16.25 15.30
CA VAL A 549 0.99 15.80 14.16
C VAL A 549 -0.42 15.51 14.62
N THR A 550 -1.41 16.06 13.92
CA THR A 550 -2.80 15.89 14.32
C THR A 550 -3.78 15.93 13.18
N ASP A 551 -4.94 15.34 13.40
CA ASP A 551 -6.11 15.51 12.53
C ASP A 551 -5.88 15.00 11.09
N CYS A 552 -4.92 14.09 10.88
CA CYS A 552 -4.65 13.47 9.58
C CYS A 552 -5.56 12.26 9.33
N PRO A 553 -6.23 12.15 8.18
CA PRO A 553 -7.18 11.06 7.89
C PRO A 553 -6.59 9.66 7.89
N LEU A 554 -5.31 9.51 7.50
CA LEU A 554 -4.61 8.22 7.38
C LEU A 554 -3.57 8.01 8.50
N ASN A 555 -2.30 8.39 8.34
CA ASN A 555 -1.31 8.26 9.42
C ASN A 555 -0.91 9.62 9.99
N GLY A 556 -0.54 9.64 11.28
CA GLY A 556 0.18 10.77 11.86
C GLY A 556 1.61 10.82 11.33
N ILE A 557 2.41 9.82 11.67
CA ILE A 557 3.77 9.64 11.15
C ILE A 557 3.86 8.25 10.53
N SER A 558 4.33 8.15 9.30
CA SER A 558 4.60 6.85 8.65
C SER A 558 6.04 6.73 8.19
N ALA A 559 6.60 5.54 8.37
CA ALA A 559 7.84 5.10 7.76
C ALA A 559 7.55 3.84 6.95
N HIS A 560 7.30 4.01 5.66
CA HIS A 560 6.99 2.95 4.73
C HIS A 560 8.21 2.64 3.89
N LEU A 561 8.59 1.36 3.81
CA LEU A 561 9.68 0.92 2.96
C LEU A 561 10.99 1.72 3.21
N ALA A 562 11.25 2.04 4.48
CA ALA A 562 12.36 2.87 4.95
C ALA A 562 13.31 2.08 5.87
N ASP A 563 14.48 2.65 6.16
CA ASP A 563 15.46 2.09 7.09
C ASP A 563 16.10 3.19 7.95
N TYR A 564 16.63 2.88 9.13
CA TYR A 564 17.26 3.88 10.01
C TYR A 564 16.36 5.11 10.28
N VAL A 565 15.09 4.89 10.59
CA VAL A 565 14.15 5.99 10.92
C VAL A 565 14.01 6.12 12.43
N THR A 566 14.22 7.32 12.93
CA THR A 566 14.03 7.68 14.35
C THR A 566 12.85 8.64 14.47
N VAL A 567 11.80 8.22 15.17
CA VAL A 567 10.62 9.03 15.49
C VAL A 567 10.64 9.30 16.99
N SER A 568 11.03 10.50 17.40
CA SER A 568 11.21 10.77 18.82
C SER A 568 10.61 12.07 19.32
N TYR A 569 10.06 12.03 20.53
CA TYR A 569 9.52 13.18 21.25
C TYR A 569 8.45 13.96 20.47
N ASN A 570 7.65 13.28 19.67
CA ASN A 570 6.52 13.86 18.95
C ASN A 570 5.23 13.74 19.77
N ILE A 571 4.31 14.67 19.55
CA ILE A 571 2.89 14.50 19.91
C ILE A 571 2.15 14.04 18.66
N VAL A 572 1.47 12.90 18.74
CA VAL A 572 0.78 12.25 17.62
C VAL A 572 -0.66 12.00 18.03
N ALA A 573 -1.57 12.88 17.62
CA ALA A 573 -2.92 12.90 18.15
C ALA A 573 -4.05 12.92 17.11
N ARG A 574 -5.18 12.26 17.36
CA ARG A 574 -6.39 12.38 16.52
C ARG A 574 -6.17 12.09 15.03
N ASN A 575 -5.30 11.15 14.70
CA ASN A 575 -5.07 10.70 13.32
C ASN A 575 -5.83 9.40 13.03
N ALA A 576 -5.84 8.99 11.77
CA ALA A 576 -6.37 7.71 11.26
C ALA A 576 -7.88 7.53 11.12
N TRP A 577 -8.68 8.59 11.28
CA TRP A 577 -10.13 8.46 11.44
C TRP A 577 -10.87 7.90 10.23
N TYR A 578 -10.49 8.26 9.02
CA TYR A 578 -11.41 8.10 7.87
C TYR A 578 -10.82 7.31 6.71
N SER A 579 -9.54 6.95 6.72
CA SER A 579 -8.93 6.38 5.52
C SER A 579 -9.27 4.89 5.34
N PRO A 580 -9.81 4.48 4.17
CA PRO A 580 -10.00 3.07 3.82
C PRO A 580 -8.70 2.32 3.52
N TYR A 581 -7.53 2.96 3.64
CA TYR A 581 -6.25 2.24 3.65
C TYR A 581 -5.97 1.54 5.00
N GLY A 582 -6.56 2.02 6.09
CA GLY A 582 -6.17 1.64 7.44
C GLY A 582 -4.89 2.38 7.86
N GLY A 583 -4.97 3.13 8.97
CA GLY A 583 -3.85 3.93 9.47
C GLY A 583 -3.78 3.93 11.00
N SER A 584 -2.66 4.41 11.51
CA SER A 584 -2.41 4.52 12.95
C SER A 584 -1.72 5.85 13.27
N GLY A 585 -1.48 6.12 14.56
CA GLY A 585 -0.71 7.28 14.98
C GLY A 585 0.69 7.29 14.35
N ILE A 586 1.50 6.28 14.70
CA ILE A 586 2.83 6.03 14.16
C ILE A 586 2.86 4.65 13.51
N SER A 587 3.18 4.58 12.22
CA SER A 587 3.17 3.33 11.44
C SER A 587 4.53 3.06 10.81
N LEU A 588 5.14 1.93 11.16
CA LEU A 588 6.35 1.41 10.51
C LEU A 588 5.95 0.20 9.67
N HIS A 589 6.03 0.29 8.34
CA HIS A 589 5.47 -0.72 7.44
C HIS A 589 6.46 -1.13 6.35
N GLY A 590 6.76 -2.43 6.27
CA GLY A 590 7.57 -3.00 5.18
C GLY A 590 9.04 -2.54 5.13
N SER A 591 9.67 -2.36 6.29
CA SER A 591 11.06 -1.87 6.38
C SER A 591 12.05 -2.68 5.52
N TRP A 592 13.05 -2.00 4.94
CA TRP A 592 14.06 -2.62 4.06
C TRP A 592 15.47 -2.53 4.63
N ASN A 593 16.38 -3.42 4.23
CA ASN A 593 17.76 -3.39 4.72
C ASN A 593 18.63 -2.51 3.80
N SER A 594 18.91 -1.28 4.22
CA SER A 594 19.79 -0.34 3.50
C SER A 594 21.28 -0.71 3.56
N ASP A 595 21.64 -1.55 4.53
CA ASP A 595 22.97 -2.11 4.74
C ASP A 595 22.90 -3.55 5.28
N GLY A 596 24.06 -4.16 5.50
CA GLY A 596 24.17 -5.52 6.06
C GLY A 596 24.17 -5.60 7.58
N ALA A 597 23.80 -4.52 8.29
CA ALA A 597 23.83 -4.50 9.76
C ALA A 597 22.63 -5.27 10.32
N THR A 598 22.85 -6.53 10.68
CA THR A 598 21.84 -7.40 11.29
C THR A 598 21.85 -7.29 12.80
N GLY A 599 20.67 -7.33 13.44
CA GLY A 599 20.54 -7.29 14.91
C GLY A 599 20.85 -5.95 15.58
N ALA A 600 21.38 -4.96 14.84
CA ALA A 600 21.53 -3.59 15.34
C ALA A 600 20.17 -2.90 15.45
N THR A 601 20.00 -2.04 16.46
CA THR A 601 18.83 -1.14 16.52
C THR A 601 18.93 -0.11 15.40
N LYS A 602 17.97 -0.15 14.49
CA LYS A 602 17.95 0.66 13.28
C LYS A 602 16.70 1.54 13.24
N MET A 603 15.54 0.98 13.58
CA MET A 603 14.32 1.77 13.73
C MET A 603 14.12 2.14 15.20
N VAL A 604 13.74 3.38 15.47
CA VAL A 604 13.55 3.88 16.85
C VAL A 604 12.27 4.70 16.92
N VAL A 605 11.38 4.36 17.85
CA VAL A 605 10.20 5.14 18.23
C VAL A 605 10.30 5.42 19.72
N GLU A 606 10.69 6.63 20.10
CA GLU A 606 11.04 6.92 21.49
C GLU A 606 10.49 8.23 22.06
N GLY A 607 9.98 8.21 23.30
CA GLY A 607 9.61 9.43 24.01
C GLY A 607 8.40 10.15 23.41
N ASN A 608 7.61 9.50 22.55
CA ASN A 608 6.44 10.11 21.92
C ASN A 608 5.22 10.05 22.83
N VAL A 609 4.32 11.02 22.68
CA VAL A 609 2.98 10.99 23.26
C VAL A 609 1.98 10.74 22.13
N VAL A 610 1.32 9.58 22.16
CA VAL A 610 0.52 9.07 21.05
C VAL A 610 -0.90 8.79 21.52
N HIS A 611 -1.87 9.61 21.12
CA HIS A 611 -3.21 9.50 21.72
C HIS A 611 -4.38 9.84 20.80
N ASP A 612 -5.55 9.32 21.13
CA ASP A 612 -6.80 9.58 20.39
C ASP A 612 -6.73 9.30 18.88
N ASN A 613 -5.73 8.54 18.42
CA ASN A 613 -5.70 8.03 17.06
C ASN A 613 -6.72 6.89 16.98
N LYS A 614 -7.53 6.85 15.94
CA LYS A 614 -8.62 5.89 15.82
C LYS A 614 -8.97 5.78 14.36
N ASN A 615 -9.29 4.57 13.89
CA ASN A 615 -9.94 4.38 12.61
C ASN A 615 -11.44 4.10 12.81
N THR A 616 -12.28 4.66 11.95
CA THR A 616 -13.73 4.41 11.93
C THR A 616 -14.19 3.71 10.65
N VAL A 617 -13.26 3.46 9.72
CA VAL A 617 -13.53 2.86 8.40
C VAL A 617 -12.74 1.56 8.27
N PRO A 618 -13.38 0.42 7.91
CA PRO A 618 -12.67 -0.81 7.60
C PRO A 618 -11.70 -0.64 6.42
N SER A 619 -10.56 -1.36 6.45
CA SER A 619 -9.59 -1.30 5.36
C SER A 619 -10.14 -1.95 4.09
N ALA A 620 -10.46 -1.14 3.09
CA ALA A 620 -10.93 -1.59 1.79
C ALA A 620 -9.80 -2.26 0.97
N VAL A 621 -8.56 -1.81 1.15
CA VAL A 621 -7.40 -2.37 0.44
C VAL A 621 -7.04 -3.78 0.90
N SER A 622 -7.23 -4.07 2.18
CA SER A 622 -7.01 -5.42 2.73
C SER A 622 -8.26 -6.30 2.63
N GLY A 623 -9.40 -5.74 2.21
CA GLY A 623 -10.68 -6.46 2.11
C GLY A 623 -11.28 -6.83 3.46
N PHE A 624 -10.84 -6.22 4.55
CA PHE A 624 -11.37 -6.47 5.88
C PHE A 624 -12.71 -5.78 6.07
N THR A 625 -13.68 -6.50 6.65
CA THR A 625 -15.01 -5.97 6.95
C THR A 625 -15.12 -5.35 8.34
N LYS A 626 -14.01 -5.35 9.09
CA LYS A 626 -13.88 -4.82 10.45
C LYS A 626 -12.73 -3.83 10.52
N ILE A 627 -12.79 -2.94 11.49
CA ILE A 627 -11.68 -2.04 11.81
C ILE A 627 -10.52 -2.89 12.33
N THR A 628 -9.40 -2.81 11.64
CA THR A 628 -8.13 -3.48 12.01
C THR A 628 -7.11 -2.50 12.58
N ASP A 629 -7.28 -1.21 12.29
CA ASP A 629 -6.29 -0.16 12.52
C ASP A 629 -6.81 0.95 13.46
N GLY A 630 -6.00 1.97 13.68
CA GLY A 630 -6.22 3.02 14.67
C GLY A 630 -5.40 2.83 15.93
N HIS A 631 -4.28 2.10 15.82
CA HIS A 631 -3.32 1.93 16.91
C HIS A 631 -2.62 3.24 17.25
N GLY A 632 -2.02 3.30 18.45
CA GLY A 632 -1.06 4.34 18.76
C GLY A 632 0.19 4.16 17.90
N ILE A 633 0.93 3.09 18.14
CA ILE A 633 2.16 2.74 17.42
C ILE A 633 1.99 1.33 16.82
N ILE A 634 2.34 1.16 15.54
CA ILE A 634 2.33 -0.14 14.88
C ILE A 634 3.64 -0.43 14.13
N VAL A 635 4.14 -1.66 14.27
CA VAL A 635 5.17 -2.27 13.41
C VAL A 635 4.49 -3.36 12.60
N ASP A 636 4.49 -3.21 11.28
CA ASP A 636 3.70 -4.02 10.37
C ASP A 636 4.55 -4.56 9.21
N SER A 637 4.38 -5.85 8.90
CA SER A 637 4.86 -6.50 7.68
C SER A 637 6.39 -6.43 7.50
N SER A 638 7.18 -6.47 8.59
CA SER A 638 8.65 -6.50 8.50
C SER A 638 9.19 -7.82 7.93
N GLU A 639 8.37 -8.87 7.91
CA GLU A 639 8.68 -10.13 7.23
C GLU A 639 8.67 -10.00 5.69
N ASN A 640 8.17 -8.85 5.21
CA ASN A 640 8.08 -8.43 3.83
C ASN A 640 7.39 -9.45 2.92
N GLN A 641 6.55 -10.35 3.45
CA GLN A 641 5.93 -11.43 2.66
C GLN A 641 5.05 -10.89 1.54
N ALA A 642 4.28 -9.84 1.82
CA ALA A 642 3.43 -9.16 0.85
C ALA A 642 4.21 -8.41 -0.24
N PHE A 643 5.50 -8.13 -0.04
CA PHE A 643 6.36 -7.44 -1.01
C PHE A 643 7.25 -8.40 -1.82
N ARG A 644 7.17 -9.72 -1.56
CA ARG A 644 7.96 -10.75 -2.25
C ARG A 644 7.52 -10.87 -3.72
N GLY A 645 8.27 -10.22 -4.61
CA GLY A 645 8.00 -10.18 -6.05
C GLY A 645 8.61 -8.94 -6.70
N ALA A 646 8.72 -7.84 -5.95
CA ALA A 646 9.51 -6.68 -6.34
C ALA A 646 11.02 -6.97 -6.15
N PRO A 647 11.91 -6.56 -7.08
CA PRO A 647 13.33 -6.97 -7.13
C PRO A 647 14.15 -6.73 -5.86
N LEU A 648 13.69 -5.87 -4.95
CA LEU A 648 14.44 -5.38 -3.80
C LEU A 648 13.72 -5.57 -2.44
N TYR A 649 12.65 -6.37 -2.37
CA TYR A 649 11.96 -6.76 -1.12
C TYR A 649 11.97 -8.28 -0.94
N GLN A 650 13.11 -8.89 -1.26
CA GLN A 650 13.25 -10.35 -1.32
C GLN A 650 13.46 -11.00 0.05
N THR A 651 13.76 -10.20 1.08
CA THR A 651 14.15 -10.69 2.40
C THR A 651 13.46 -9.95 3.52
N ALA A 652 13.23 -10.66 4.63
CA ALA A 652 12.77 -10.06 5.87
C ALA A 652 13.73 -8.96 6.38
N TYR A 653 13.19 -8.02 7.15
CA TYR A 653 13.97 -6.99 7.81
C TYR A 653 14.85 -7.58 8.90
N THR A 654 16.13 -7.21 8.90
CA THR A 654 17.15 -7.81 9.78
C THR A 654 17.63 -6.86 10.89
N GLY A 655 17.24 -5.59 10.82
CA GLY A 655 17.44 -4.63 11.90
C GLY A 655 16.48 -4.86 13.07
N ARG A 656 16.83 -4.34 14.24
CA ARG A 656 15.92 -4.25 15.38
C ARG A 656 15.16 -2.93 15.40
N THR A 657 13.93 -2.98 15.89
CA THR A 657 13.08 -1.81 16.14
C THR A 657 12.96 -1.60 17.64
N LEU A 658 13.37 -0.44 18.13
CA LEU A 658 13.16 -0.02 19.52
C LEU A 658 11.89 0.83 19.62
N ILE A 659 10.99 0.45 20.52
CA ILE A 659 9.83 1.24 20.95
C ILE A 659 10.06 1.54 22.43
N GLY A 660 10.60 2.73 22.74
CA GLY A 660 11.12 3.08 24.06
C GLY A 660 10.41 4.29 24.70
N ASN A 661 10.20 4.34 26.01
CA ASN A 661 9.81 5.58 26.71
C ASN A 661 8.54 6.29 26.15
N ASN A 662 7.66 5.60 25.41
CA ASN A 662 6.48 6.25 24.83
C ASN A 662 5.31 6.21 25.82
N VAL A 663 4.46 7.23 25.72
CA VAL A 663 3.18 7.30 26.41
C VAL A 663 2.08 7.20 25.35
N SER A 664 1.32 6.10 25.38
CA SER A 664 0.29 5.82 24.38
C SER A 664 -1.05 5.59 25.07
N TYR A 665 -2.05 6.44 24.80
CA TYR A 665 -3.32 6.38 25.52
C TYR A 665 -4.54 6.75 24.68
N GLY A 666 -5.70 6.19 25.01
CA GLY A 666 -6.95 6.57 24.36
C GLY A 666 -6.99 6.30 22.86
N ASN A 667 -6.13 5.43 22.31
CA ASN A 667 -6.20 5.08 20.90
C ASN A 667 -7.36 4.10 20.61
N GLY A 668 -7.83 4.04 19.36
CA GLY A 668 -8.90 3.15 18.91
C GLY A 668 -8.47 1.69 18.92
N GLY A 669 -7.27 1.41 18.44
CA GLY A 669 -6.60 0.12 18.58
C GLY A 669 -5.64 0.09 19.77
N ALA A 670 -4.76 -0.89 19.78
CA ALA A 670 -3.69 -1.02 20.79
C ALA A 670 -2.82 0.22 20.93
N GLY A 671 -2.28 0.44 22.12
CA GLY A 671 -1.27 1.48 22.36
C GLY A 671 0.01 1.17 21.58
N VAL A 672 0.41 -0.11 21.55
CA VAL A 672 1.46 -0.66 20.70
C VAL A 672 0.98 -1.96 20.06
N ALA A 673 1.16 -2.10 18.75
CA ALA A 673 0.90 -3.32 18.00
C ALA A 673 2.15 -3.75 17.19
N VAL A 674 2.41 -5.05 17.18
CA VAL A 674 3.39 -5.69 16.29
C VAL A 674 2.65 -6.76 15.50
N PHE A 675 2.62 -6.63 14.18
CA PHE A 675 1.91 -7.52 13.28
C PHE A 675 2.81 -8.00 12.13
N ASP A 676 2.82 -9.30 11.85
CA ASP A 676 3.65 -9.94 10.80
C ASP A 676 5.09 -9.42 10.78
N SER A 677 5.68 -9.31 11.98
CA SER A 677 6.95 -8.61 12.18
C SER A 677 7.78 -9.23 13.29
N GLY A 678 9.10 -9.04 13.23
CA GLY A 678 10.00 -9.51 14.26
C GLY A 678 11.11 -8.53 14.61
N ASN A 679 11.97 -8.94 15.55
CA ASN A 679 13.12 -8.16 16.01
C ASN A 679 12.73 -6.82 16.68
N VAL A 680 11.76 -6.83 17.58
CA VAL A 680 11.27 -5.60 18.24
C VAL A 680 11.56 -5.62 19.74
N ASP A 681 12.09 -4.52 20.25
CA ASP A 681 12.26 -4.27 21.68
C ASP A 681 11.27 -3.19 22.12
N ILE A 682 10.38 -3.54 23.06
CA ILE A 682 9.36 -2.67 23.64
C ILE A 682 9.77 -2.41 25.08
N VAL A 683 10.28 -1.22 25.36
CA VAL A 683 10.96 -0.92 26.62
C VAL A 683 10.40 0.32 27.29
N ASN A 684 10.08 0.25 28.58
CA ASN A 684 9.71 1.42 29.38
C ASN A 684 8.56 2.25 28.77
N ASN A 685 7.55 1.61 28.19
CA ASN A 685 6.39 2.33 27.66
C ASN A 685 5.26 2.38 28.71
N THR A 686 4.44 3.43 28.66
CA THR A 686 3.19 3.53 29.42
C THR A 686 2.01 3.48 28.45
N LEU A 687 1.21 2.42 28.54
CA LEU A 687 0.03 2.17 27.71
C LEU A 687 -1.23 2.28 28.58
N TYR A 688 -2.17 3.16 28.23
CA TYR A 688 -3.32 3.45 29.08
C TYR A 688 -4.63 3.61 28.31
N ARG A 689 -5.60 2.74 28.58
CA ARG A 689 -6.98 2.82 28.07
C ARG A 689 -7.05 3.09 26.57
N ASN A 690 -6.23 2.38 25.82
CA ASN A 690 -6.34 2.23 24.38
C ASN A 690 -7.50 1.27 24.05
N ALA A 691 -7.50 0.69 22.84
CA ALA A 691 -8.51 -0.29 22.42
C ALA A 691 -9.96 0.24 22.51
N ARG A 692 -10.20 1.52 22.15
CA ARG A 692 -11.53 2.14 22.19
C ARG A 692 -12.47 1.74 21.04
N SER A 693 -11.97 1.06 20.01
CA SER A 693 -12.78 0.53 18.92
C SER A 693 -13.29 -0.87 19.29
N ALA A 694 -14.56 -1.17 19.07
CA ALA A 694 -15.20 -2.39 19.57
C ALA A 694 -14.56 -3.69 19.02
N GLU A 695 -13.93 -3.61 17.87
CA GLU A 695 -13.25 -4.72 17.19
C GLU A 695 -11.84 -5.00 17.72
N LEU A 696 -11.24 -4.05 18.45
CA LEU A 696 -9.84 -4.07 18.89
C LEU A 696 -9.79 -3.99 20.41
N ARG A 697 -9.18 -4.97 21.08
CA ARG A 697 -9.39 -5.22 22.52
C ARG A 697 -8.13 -5.30 23.39
N TYR A 698 -6.99 -4.88 22.84
CA TYR A 698 -5.67 -5.15 23.44
C TYR A 698 -4.90 -3.85 23.67
N GLU A 699 -4.29 -3.65 24.84
CA GLU A 699 -3.35 -2.52 25.07
C GLU A 699 -2.03 -2.73 24.34
N LEU A 700 -1.50 -3.95 24.43
CA LEU A 700 -0.32 -4.43 23.72
C LEU A 700 -0.68 -5.67 22.91
N ALA A 701 -0.51 -5.61 21.59
CA ALA A 701 -0.83 -6.71 20.68
C ALA A 701 0.42 -7.22 19.97
N LEU A 702 0.76 -8.49 20.14
CA LEU A 702 1.88 -9.15 19.46
C LEU A 702 1.35 -10.28 18.58
N ILE A 703 1.01 -10.00 17.32
CA ILE A 703 0.27 -10.92 16.46
C ILE A 703 1.17 -11.36 15.30
N GLN A 704 1.34 -12.68 15.12
CA GLN A 704 2.28 -13.22 14.11
C GLN A 704 3.69 -12.63 14.25
N ALA A 705 4.12 -12.42 15.50
CA ALA A 705 5.35 -11.72 15.82
C ALA A 705 6.48 -12.69 16.24
N HIS A 706 7.74 -12.32 16.05
CA HIS A 706 8.84 -13.10 16.63
C HIS A 706 10.04 -12.29 17.11
N ASP A 707 10.83 -12.85 18.02
CA ASP A 707 12.02 -12.17 18.60
C ASP A 707 11.68 -10.83 19.25
N ILE A 708 10.64 -10.86 20.08
CA ILE A 708 10.11 -9.69 20.76
C ILE A 708 10.60 -9.69 22.21
N THR A 709 11.14 -8.56 22.64
CA THR A 709 11.43 -8.30 24.05
C THR A 709 10.48 -7.23 24.55
N VAL A 710 9.77 -7.49 25.65
CA VAL A 710 8.96 -6.49 26.36
C VAL A 710 9.51 -6.34 27.76
N VAL A 711 10.04 -5.17 28.08
CA VAL A 711 10.72 -4.88 29.35
C VAL A 711 10.17 -3.59 29.95
N ASN A 712 10.01 -3.57 31.28
CA ASN A 712 9.65 -2.37 32.04
C ASN A 712 8.37 -1.66 31.57
N THR A 713 7.47 -2.34 30.87
CA THR A 713 6.29 -1.72 30.27
C THR A 713 5.12 -1.77 31.24
N VAL A 714 4.40 -0.65 31.36
CA VAL A 714 3.14 -0.55 32.10
C VAL A 714 2.00 -0.58 31.09
N ALA A 715 1.07 -1.52 31.23
CA ALA A 715 -0.15 -1.58 30.42
C ALA A 715 -1.39 -1.65 31.30
N VAL A 716 -2.26 -0.64 31.13
CA VAL A 716 -3.51 -0.49 31.88
C VAL A 716 -4.68 -0.49 30.90
N PRO A 717 -5.34 -1.64 30.69
CA PRO A 717 -6.48 -1.73 29.79
C PRO A 717 -7.70 -0.98 30.32
N ALA A 718 -8.61 -0.61 29.40
CA ALA A 718 -9.96 -0.27 29.78
C ALA A 718 -10.65 -1.47 30.50
N PRO A 719 -11.62 -1.23 31.40
CA PRO A 719 -12.31 -2.32 32.08
C PRO A 719 -12.92 -3.32 31.10
N GLY A 720 -12.56 -4.61 31.24
CA GLY A 720 -13.02 -5.68 30.34
C GLY A 720 -12.09 -5.96 29.16
N GLU A 721 -11.12 -5.10 28.89
CA GLU A 721 -10.12 -5.28 27.83
C GLU A 721 -8.85 -5.97 28.35
N VAL A 722 -7.96 -6.37 27.44
CA VAL A 722 -6.79 -7.21 27.74
C VAL A 722 -5.52 -6.35 27.74
N ALA A 723 -4.69 -6.50 28.77
CA ALA A 723 -3.45 -5.75 28.91
C ALA A 723 -2.38 -6.17 27.91
N VAL A 724 -2.31 -7.47 27.60
CA VAL A 724 -1.35 -8.00 26.62
C VAL A 724 -1.91 -9.25 25.93
N HIS A 725 -1.80 -9.28 24.60
CA HIS A 725 -2.17 -10.43 23.78
C HIS A 725 -0.95 -11.01 23.08
N VAL A 726 -0.59 -12.25 23.43
CA VAL A 726 0.50 -13.03 22.83
C VAL A 726 -0.07 -14.41 22.41
N PRO A 727 -0.62 -14.52 21.18
CA PRO A 727 -1.16 -15.77 20.66
C PRO A 727 -0.03 -16.77 20.38
N ALA A 728 -0.38 -18.04 20.18
CA ALA A 728 0.58 -19.10 19.88
C ALA A 728 1.38 -18.89 18.57
N SER A 729 0.90 -18.01 17.68
CA SER A 729 1.64 -17.61 16.47
C SER A 729 2.81 -16.67 16.77
N ALA A 730 2.85 -16.06 17.96
CA ALA A 730 3.97 -15.25 18.38
C ALA A 730 5.03 -16.12 19.08
N VAL A 731 6.26 -16.13 18.55
CA VAL A 731 7.32 -17.05 19.00
C VAL A 731 8.56 -16.30 19.48
N ARG A 732 9.28 -16.86 20.46
CA ARG A 732 10.46 -16.20 21.07
C ARG A 732 10.12 -14.80 21.62
N VAL A 733 9.01 -14.71 22.36
CA VAL A 733 8.61 -13.51 23.08
C VAL A 733 9.13 -13.60 24.52
N ARG A 734 9.85 -12.57 24.97
CA ARG A 734 10.34 -12.43 26.35
C ARG A 734 9.63 -11.27 27.03
N LEU A 735 8.97 -11.54 28.15
CA LEU A 735 8.33 -10.54 29.01
C LEU A 735 9.12 -10.45 30.32
N THR A 736 9.72 -9.31 30.64
CA THR A 736 10.55 -9.12 31.84
C THR A 736 10.15 -7.85 32.57
N ALA A 737 9.92 -7.95 33.89
CA ALA A 737 9.62 -6.79 34.75
C ALA A 737 8.56 -5.86 34.13
N ASN A 738 7.36 -6.37 33.85
CA ASN A 738 6.25 -5.56 33.30
C ASN A 738 5.10 -5.46 34.31
N LEU A 739 4.32 -4.37 34.23
CA LEU A 739 3.12 -4.19 35.04
C LEU A 739 1.86 -4.24 34.16
N PHE A 740 1.22 -5.40 34.11
CA PHE A 740 0.00 -5.64 33.33
C PHE A 740 -1.24 -5.67 34.23
N CYS A 741 -1.99 -4.57 34.27
CA CYS A 741 -3.04 -4.35 35.27
C CYS A 741 -4.39 -5.04 34.94
N GLY A 742 -4.46 -5.74 33.82
CA GLY A 742 -5.64 -6.51 33.40
C GLY A 742 -5.27 -7.92 32.93
N PRO A 743 -6.21 -8.63 32.31
CA PRO A 743 -5.97 -9.96 31.75
C PRO A 743 -4.74 -9.96 30.83
N ALA A 744 -3.94 -11.02 30.93
CA ALA A 744 -2.82 -11.29 30.04
C ALA A 744 -3.08 -12.60 29.30
N GLU A 745 -3.26 -12.52 27.99
CA GLU A 745 -3.46 -13.68 27.11
C GLU A 745 -2.11 -14.12 26.54
N SER A 746 -1.23 -14.64 27.40
CA SER A 746 0.19 -14.86 27.07
C SER A 746 0.64 -16.33 27.13
N GLY A 747 -0.30 -17.29 27.18
CA GLY A 747 0.02 -18.73 27.18
C GLY A 747 0.91 -19.21 28.34
N GLY A 748 1.03 -18.42 29.42
CA GLY A 748 1.86 -18.73 30.60
C GLY A 748 3.16 -17.92 30.73
N ALA A 749 3.45 -16.99 29.82
CA ALA A 749 4.73 -16.25 29.76
C ALA A 749 4.80 -14.95 30.60
N GLY A 750 3.73 -14.55 31.30
CA GLY A 750 3.72 -13.35 32.14
C GLY A 750 2.41 -13.16 32.89
N GLY A 751 2.48 -12.72 34.15
CA GLY A 751 1.32 -12.54 35.03
C GLY A 751 0.46 -11.33 34.63
N GLY A 752 -0.85 -11.53 34.55
CA GLY A 752 -1.85 -10.45 34.44
C GLY A 752 -2.50 -10.16 35.80
N GLY A 753 -3.29 -9.08 35.85
CA GLY A 753 -3.99 -8.66 37.08
C GLY A 753 -3.08 -7.99 38.11
N ALA A 754 -2.01 -7.33 37.66
CA ALA A 754 -1.14 -6.53 38.50
C ALA A 754 -1.91 -5.35 39.16
N PRO A 755 -1.43 -4.82 40.29
CA PRO A 755 -2.04 -3.67 40.95
C PRO A 755 -1.96 -2.40 40.08
N ASP A 756 -2.85 -1.45 40.36
CA ASP A 756 -2.86 -0.13 39.74
C ASP A 756 -1.48 0.57 39.87
N PRO A 757 -0.92 1.15 38.79
CA PRO A 757 0.35 1.88 38.83
C PRO A 757 0.31 3.17 39.64
N ARG A 758 -0.88 3.67 40.05
CA ARG A 758 -1.05 4.90 40.82
C ARG A 758 -0.44 6.12 40.13
N PHE A 759 -0.88 6.40 38.90
CA PHE A 759 -0.52 7.62 38.19
C PHE A 759 -1.03 8.88 38.91
N VAL A 760 -0.35 10.02 38.77
CA VAL A 760 -0.70 11.30 39.40
C VAL A 760 -2.07 11.80 38.96
N ASP A 761 -2.29 11.96 37.65
CA ASP A 761 -3.60 12.32 37.08
C ASP A 761 -3.75 11.75 35.66
N PRO A 762 -4.07 10.46 35.54
CA PRO A 762 -4.22 9.83 34.23
C PRO A 762 -5.44 10.36 33.45
N GLY A 763 -6.39 11.03 34.12
CA GLY A 763 -7.53 11.70 33.46
C GLY A 763 -7.12 13.01 32.78
N GLY A 764 -6.16 13.72 33.36
CA GLY A 764 -5.48 14.88 32.79
C GLY A 764 -4.30 14.55 31.86
N ALA A 765 -4.09 13.27 31.53
CA ALA A 765 -2.94 12.75 30.78
C ALA A 765 -1.57 12.92 31.47
N ASP A 766 -1.57 13.00 32.80
CA ASP A 766 -0.37 12.94 33.63
C ASP A 766 -0.14 11.50 34.13
N PHE A 767 0.82 10.83 33.49
CA PHE A 767 1.18 9.44 33.78
C PHE A 767 2.46 9.32 34.61
N HIS A 768 2.91 10.39 35.26
CA HIS A 768 3.92 10.28 36.31
C HIS A 768 3.40 9.40 37.44
N LEU A 769 4.32 8.72 38.12
CA LEU A 769 3.97 7.87 39.25
C LEU A 769 3.69 8.72 40.49
N SER A 770 2.68 8.35 41.28
CA SER A 770 2.45 8.94 42.60
C SER A 770 3.29 8.24 43.67
N PRO A 771 3.55 8.90 44.82
CA PRO A 771 4.22 8.27 45.95
C PRO A 771 3.55 6.95 46.38
N GLY A 772 4.36 5.90 46.52
CA GLY A 772 3.88 4.56 46.87
C GLY A 772 3.23 3.79 45.71
N SER A 773 3.52 4.18 44.47
CA SER A 773 3.25 3.38 43.29
C SER A 773 4.02 2.04 43.33
N PRO A 774 3.41 0.92 42.89
CA PRO A 774 4.11 -0.36 42.74
C PRO A 774 5.08 -0.40 41.55
N ALA A 775 5.08 0.62 40.69
CA ALA A 775 5.99 0.74 39.56
C ALA A 775 7.36 1.32 39.96
N ILE A 776 7.46 1.92 41.15
CA ILE A 776 8.69 2.56 41.65
C ILE A 776 9.74 1.51 42.00
N ASP A 777 10.96 1.72 41.53
CA ASP A 777 12.16 0.89 41.67
C ASP A 777 11.94 -0.59 41.27
N ALA A 778 10.96 -0.87 40.42
CA ALA A 778 10.49 -2.22 40.10
C ALA A 778 10.93 -2.73 38.73
N GLY A 779 11.62 -1.90 37.94
CA GLY A 779 12.12 -2.23 36.62
C GLY A 779 13.45 -2.98 36.63
N SER A 780 13.74 -3.61 35.48
CA SER A 780 15.02 -4.23 35.16
C SER A 780 15.96 -3.22 34.50
N ALA A 781 17.21 -3.16 34.98
CA ALA A 781 18.26 -2.35 34.37
C ALA A 781 18.83 -2.94 33.06
N GLU A 782 18.47 -4.19 32.70
CA GLU A 782 19.09 -4.93 31.57
C GLU A 782 18.86 -4.27 30.20
N ALA A 783 17.80 -3.47 30.05
CA ALA A 783 17.44 -2.83 28.78
C ALA A 783 16.91 -1.39 28.93
N ALA A 784 16.82 -0.85 30.16
CA ALA A 784 16.25 0.47 30.39
C ALA A 784 17.09 1.57 29.69
N PRO A 785 16.45 2.51 28.96
CA PRO A 785 17.14 3.67 28.44
C PRO A 785 17.75 4.51 29.57
N ALA A 786 18.84 5.23 29.29
CA ALA A 786 19.54 6.01 30.31
C ALA A 786 18.68 7.15 30.88
N ASP A 787 17.80 7.71 30.05
CA ASP A 787 16.87 8.76 30.42
C ASP A 787 15.42 8.27 30.27
N ASP A 788 14.51 8.88 31.01
CA ASP A 788 13.08 8.67 30.90
C ASP A 788 12.44 9.52 29.79
N ALA A 789 11.11 9.47 29.69
CA ALA A 789 10.35 10.23 28.70
C ALA A 789 10.50 11.76 28.88
N ASP A 790 10.74 12.26 30.09
CA ASP A 790 11.04 13.66 30.38
C ASP A 790 12.50 14.05 30.08
N ARG A 791 13.30 13.08 29.62
CA ARG A 791 14.76 13.17 29.41
C ARG A 791 15.52 13.41 30.70
N LEU A 792 15.00 12.84 31.78
CA LEU A 792 15.62 12.85 33.08
C LEU A 792 16.35 11.52 33.31
N PRO A 793 17.55 11.52 33.91
CA PRO A 793 18.29 10.29 34.14
C PRO A 793 17.50 9.30 35.00
N ARG A 794 17.54 8.02 34.59
CA ARG A 794 17.11 6.87 35.41
C ARG A 794 18.21 6.49 36.40
N ASP A 795 17.83 5.97 37.56
CA ASP A 795 18.79 5.49 38.55
C ASP A 795 19.13 4.00 38.36
N ALA A 796 19.81 3.39 39.34
CA ALA A 796 20.23 1.99 39.26
C ALA A 796 19.07 0.98 39.35
N ARG A 797 17.89 1.41 39.79
CA ARG A 797 16.67 0.63 39.91
C ARG A 797 15.56 1.36 39.14
N PRO A 798 15.57 1.30 37.80
CA PRO A 798 14.65 2.11 37.01
C PRO A 798 13.19 1.78 37.33
N ASP A 799 12.34 2.78 37.25
CA ASP A 799 10.90 2.63 37.36
C ASP A 799 10.29 1.90 36.15
N LEU A 800 9.15 1.25 36.37
CA LEU A 800 8.33 0.74 35.30
C LEU A 800 7.60 1.88 34.58
N GLY A 801 7.53 1.79 33.25
CA GLY A 801 6.86 2.75 32.40
C GLY A 801 7.78 3.86 31.90
N ALA A 802 7.14 4.88 31.32
CA ALA A 802 7.80 5.94 30.58
C ALA A 802 8.54 6.95 31.46
N TYR A 803 8.15 7.12 32.73
CA TYR A 803 8.68 8.16 33.62
C TYR A 803 9.39 7.57 34.83
N GLU A 804 10.35 8.31 35.37
CA GLU A 804 10.94 8.06 36.68
C GLU A 804 10.26 8.91 37.76
N HIS A 805 9.96 8.30 38.90
CA HIS A 805 9.50 8.97 40.10
C HIS A 805 10.66 9.69 40.80
N ARG A 806 10.37 10.83 41.43
CA ARG A 806 11.37 11.63 42.14
C ARG A 806 10.87 12.13 43.49
#